data_AF-A0A8D6PTH6-F1
#
_entry.id   AF-A0A8D6PTH6-F1
#
_cell.length_a   1.000
_cell.length_b   1.000
_cell.length_c   1.000
_cell.angle_alpha   90.00
_cell.angle_beta   90.00
_cell.angle_gamma   90.00
#
_symmetry.space_group_name_H-M   'P 1'
#
loop_
_entity.id
_entity.type
_entity.pdbx_description
1 polymer ?
#
loop_
_entity_poly.entity_id
_entity_poly.type
_entity_poly.pdbx_seq_one_letter_code
_entity_poly.pdbx_strand_id
1 'polypeptide(L)'
;MKMVVKKKFGIEERIEKVVKRIKRWIKLKYKPKKDRKVIFVLHNNACASVEATIGSAAHLDSLQSVVNIMKKLKEEGYNVENIPESGEDLSKLILQKKAISEFRWTTVEEIISKGGYLYLMDEEEYYEDFNKLPKNVKNKILETWGDLNGKDIPAGMIYKVDGKNKIVITGLKFGNVYVCVQPKRGCAGARCDGRVCKILHDPYCPPTHQYIATYKYFNDIGDIIIHVGTHGTLEFLPGKNVGLSNECFPDICIGDIPHLYIYNSDNPPEGAIAKRRSYATIVDHLQTVMVDAFSEELETLNSYIEEYLKEMDTSRKHQLEHLIIEEVKKTNLVKIKEKIKKIEKEGKIHENFKELFDEIRDTLEMIKNSKCNDGMHIFGELPEGDRRVEFIKSILEYEYKEKDLKKKIENVLNGKSIENKKLEGIIKEINERIEKTDEIKSLLRGIDAGYIEPGASGLISRGNYDILPTGRNFYTLDPYRVPTKSAYRVGILLAEKLIERYLEDEGKYPENIALYWMASDIMWADGECMGMILHLLGVKPVYKGGKVVDLEIIPLEELKRPRIDVTIRVSGIIRDMFPNCIELIDEAIMRVAKLDEPLNMNFVKKHVIEGLNNKLSFREATFRIFCSSPGTYGNGVKYAVYASAWEDVEDLKDVFVHWNSYAYGKNVYGKKSTEIFESLLKTVDLTFNKVVTDEYDLLGCCCYFGTHGGLTNAARVLRNKKIKAYYGDTRNSKNVAIRTLKEELERVILTKLLNPKWIEGMKKHGYKGAGDIAKE
;
A
#
# COMPACT_ATOMS: atom_id res chain seq x y z
N MET A 1 48.12 -16.45 -0.44
CA MET A 1 47.04 -15.50 -0.08
C MET A 1 47.33 -14.17 -0.76
N LYS A 2 46.66 -13.82 -1.88
CA LYS A 2 46.89 -12.53 -2.56
C LYS A 2 46.29 -11.41 -1.71
N MET A 3 47.13 -10.50 -1.24
CA MET A 3 46.72 -9.33 -0.47
C MET A 3 45.95 -8.37 -1.38
N VAL A 4 44.62 -8.36 -1.27
CA VAL A 4 43.76 -7.44 -2.05
C VAL A 4 43.80 -6.08 -1.35
N VAL A 5 44.60 -5.15 -1.87
CA VAL A 5 44.59 -3.75 -1.41
C VAL A 5 43.31 -3.08 -1.93
N LYS A 6 42.35 -2.79 -1.04
CA LYS A 6 41.15 -2.01 -1.38
C LYS A 6 41.45 -0.52 -1.26
N LYS A 7 41.53 0.19 -2.40
CA LYS A 7 41.50 1.66 -2.43
C LYS A 7 40.05 2.14 -2.53
N LYS A 8 39.67 3.15 -1.74
CA LYS A 8 38.35 3.81 -1.77
C LYS A 8 38.52 5.22 -2.31
N PHE A 9 37.65 5.63 -3.23
CA PHE A 9 37.64 6.98 -3.81
C PHE A 9 36.30 7.65 -3.54
N GLY A 10 36.33 8.96 -3.33
CA GLY A 10 35.12 9.77 -3.25
C GLY A 10 34.45 9.90 -4.61
N ILE A 11 33.13 10.03 -4.62
CA ILE A 11 32.34 10.34 -5.81
C ILE A 11 31.97 11.82 -5.69
N GLU A 12 32.69 12.68 -6.41
CA GLU A 12 32.69 14.14 -6.19
C GLU A 12 31.28 14.75 -6.22
N GLU A 13 30.45 14.38 -7.20
CA GLU A 13 29.11 14.94 -7.33
C GLU A 13 28.15 14.45 -6.23
N ARG A 14 28.45 13.31 -5.57
CA ARG A 14 27.71 12.87 -4.37
C ARG A 14 28.19 13.63 -3.13
N ILE A 15 29.48 13.94 -3.03
CA ILE A 15 30.01 14.77 -1.94
C ILE A 15 29.37 16.16 -2.02
N GLU A 16 29.34 16.78 -3.21
CA GLU A 16 28.67 18.05 -3.42
C GLU A 16 27.18 18.01 -3.04
N LYS A 17 26.46 16.95 -3.45
CA LYS A 17 25.04 16.77 -3.12
C LYS A 17 24.81 16.79 -1.61
N VAL A 18 25.59 16.03 -0.86
CA VAL A 18 25.50 15.97 0.60
C VAL A 18 25.77 17.34 1.21
N VAL A 19 26.82 18.02 0.76
CA VAL A 19 27.19 19.36 1.24
C VAL A 19 26.09 20.39 0.96
N LYS A 20 25.51 20.40 -0.25
CA LYS A 20 24.42 21.32 -0.62
C LYS A 20 23.19 21.11 0.25
N ARG A 21 22.79 19.86 0.49
CA ARG A 21 21.67 19.53 1.39
C ARG A 21 21.92 19.98 2.83
N ILE A 22 23.12 19.74 3.38
CA ILE A 22 23.50 20.21 4.72
C ILE A 22 23.41 21.74 4.79
N LYS A 23 23.97 22.44 3.81
CA LYS A 23 23.90 23.92 3.73
C LYS A 23 22.45 24.42 3.74
N ARG A 24 21.53 23.72 3.08
CA ARG A 24 20.11 24.11 3.05
C ARG A 24 19.41 23.92 4.39
N TRP A 25 19.69 22.83 5.11
CA TRP A 25 19.22 22.66 6.49
C TRP A 25 19.76 23.73 7.44
N ILE A 26 21.05 24.08 7.32
CA ILE A 26 21.67 25.15 8.10
C ILE A 26 21.00 26.50 7.76
N LYS A 27 20.81 26.81 6.48
CA LYS A 27 20.14 28.04 6.05
C LYS A 27 18.71 28.13 6.62
N LEU A 28 17.96 27.03 6.58
CA LEU A 28 16.62 26.95 7.17
C LEU A 28 16.65 27.27 8.67
N LYS A 29 17.61 26.69 9.42
CA LYS A 29 17.75 26.90 10.87
C LYS A 29 17.87 28.37 11.26
N TYR A 30 18.68 29.14 10.52
CA TYR A 30 18.99 30.53 10.84
C TYR A 30 18.05 31.55 10.19
N LYS A 31 17.23 31.14 9.21
CA LYS A 31 16.27 32.05 8.57
C LYS A 31 15.14 32.40 9.57
N PRO A 32 14.74 33.67 9.71
CA PRO A 32 13.61 34.05 10.57
C PRO A 32 12.29 33.41 10.11
N LYS A 33 11.45 32.95 11.06
CA LYS A 33 10.18 32.25 10.77
C LYS A 33 9.29 33.00 9.77
N LYS A 34 9.13 34.32 9.95
CA LYS A 34 8.34 35.19 9.05
C LYS A 34 8.79 35.15 7.58
N ASP A 35 10.07 34.92 7.33
CA ASP A 35 10.68 34.95 5.99
C ASP A 35 10.77 33.55 5.35
N ARG A 36 10.48 32.49 6.12
CA ARG A 36 10.56 31.10 5.64
C ARG A 36 9.41 30.78 4.71
N LYS A 37 9.74 30.14 3.59
CA LYS A 37 8.82 29.66 2.57
C LYS A 37 8.61 28.15 2.70
N VAL A 38 7.38 27.76 2.99
CA VAL A 38 6.97 26.36 3.23
C VAL A 38 6.12 25.89 2.07
N ILE A 39 6.50 24.78 1.44
CA ILE A 39 5.78 24.21 0.30
C ILE A 39 5.10 22.91 0.73
N PHE A 40 3.77 22.88 0.72
CA PHE A 40 2.99 21.66 0.88
C PHE A 40 2.71 21.03 -0.49
N VAL A 41 2.99 19.74 -0.62
CA VAL A 41 2.70 18.95 -1.81
C VAL A 41 1.65 17.88 -1.48
N LEU A 42 0.44 18.11 -1.98
CA LEU A 42 -0.68 17.17 -1.96
C LEU A 42 -0.52 16.13 -3.07
N HIS A 43 -0.82 14.86 -2.80
CA HIS A 43 -0.71 13.81 -3.81
C HIS A 43 -1.93 13.72 -4.72
N ASN A 44 -1.72 13.07 -5.86
CA ASN A 44 -2.74 12.64 -6.79
C ASN A 44 -2.33 11.29 -7.41
N ASN A 45 -3.31 10.59 -7.99
CA ASN A 45 -3.06 9.28 -8.58
C ASN A 45 -2.61 9.40 -10.04
N ALA A 46 -1.58 8.62 -10.41
CA ALA A 46 -1.18 8.48 -11.81
C ALA A 46 -2.28 7.78 -12.60
N CYS A 47 -2.49 8.21 -13.86
CA CYS A 47 -3.54 7.70 -14.75
C CYS A 47 -4.98 7.86 -14.24
N ALA A 48 -5.23 8.66 -13.19
CA ALA A 48 -6.57 9.02 -12.72
C ALA A 48 -6.91 10.48 -13.04
N SER A 49 -8.18 10.87 -12.84
CA SER A 49 -8.58 12.28 -12.88
C SER A 49 -7.96 13.01 -11.70
N VAL A 50 -7.18 14.07 -11.96
CA VAL A 50 -6.55 14.84 -10.88
C VAL A 50 -7.61 15.53 -10.03
N GLU A 51 -8.69 16.04 -10.64
CA GLU A 51 -9.81 16.68 -9.94
C GLU A 51 -10.54 15.77 -8.95
N ALA A 52 -10.43 14.44 -9.09
CA ALA A 52 -11.06 13.46 -8.20
C ALA A 52 -10.11 12.92 -7.13
N THR A 53 -8.81 13.23 -7.21
CA THR A 53 -7.77 12.57 -6.39
C THR A 53 -6.86 13.56 -5.67
N ILE A 54 -7.28 14.83 -5.54
CA ILE A 54 -6.51 15.89 -4.88
C ILE A 54 -6.30 15.53 -3.41
N GLY A 55 -5.05 15.56 -2.96
CA GLY A 55 -4.72 15.24 -1.57
C GLY A 55 -4.94 13.76 -1.24
N SER A 56 -4.80 12.86 -2.21
CA SER A 56 -4.84 11.42 -1.96
C SER A 56 -3.89 11.04 -0.83
N ALA A 57 -4.42 10.50 0.25
CA ALA A 57 -3.65 10.12 1.42
C ALA A 57 -4.40 8.97 2.11
N ALA A 58 -3.72 7.84 2.29
CA ALA A 58 -4.31 6.69 2.97
C ALA A 58 -4.62 7.06 4.43
N HIS A 59 -5.90 6.96 4.81
CA HIS A 59 -6.39 7.14 6.18
C HIS A 59 -6.11 8.52 6.82
N LEU A 60 -5.84 9.55 6.00
CA LEU A 60 -5.57 10.91 6.44
C LEU A 60 -6.45 11.89 5.67
N ASP A 61 -7.13 12.77 6.40
CA ASP A 61 -7.74 13.98 5.86
C ASP A 61 -6.64 15.02 5.61
N SER A 62 -5.95 14.87 4.47
CA SER A 62 -4.78 15.68 4.11
C SER A 62 -5.11 17.16 3.98
N LEU A 63 -6.32 17.50 3.53
CA LEU A 63 -6.76 18.87 3.29
C LEU A 63 -7.03 19.59 4.61
N GLN A 64 -7.81 18.98 5.50
CA GLN A 64 -8.04 19.53 6.83
C GLN A 64 -6.72 19.61 7.63
N SER A 65 -5.86 18.60 7.49
CA SER A 65 -4.53 18.59 8.10
C SER A 65 -3.67 19.78 7.66
N VAL A 66 -3.61 20.10 6.36
CA VAL A 66 -2.87 21.27 5.86
C VAL A 66 -3.43 22.57 6.42
N VAL A 67 -4.76 22.72 6.47
CA VAL A 67 -5.41 23.91 7.04
C VAL A 67 -5.05 24.08 8.52
N ASN A 68 -5.09 22.99 9.31
CA ASN A 68 -4.71 23.01 10.72
C ASN A 68 -3.23 23.40 10.90
N ILE A 69 -2.33 22.85 10.07
CA ILE A 69 -0.90 23.20 10.09
C ILE A 69 -0.70 24.67 9.72
N MET A 70 -1.41 25.20 8.72
CA MET A 70 -1.33 26.61 8.33
C MET A 70 -1.74 27.56 9.46
N LYS A 71 -2.82 27.23 10.18
CA LYS A 71 -3.26 27.98 11.37
C LYS A 71 -2.15 27.99 12.42
N LYS A 72 -1.55 26.83 12.72
CA LYS A 72 -0.43 26.73 13.67
C LYS A 72 0.82 27.48 13.23
N LEU A 73 1.17 27.43 11.94
CA LEU A 73 2.30 28.20 11.40
C LEU A 73 2.09 29.71 11.61
N LYS A 74 0.88 30.21 11.41
CA LYS A 74 0.55 31.62 11.66
C LYS A 74 0.74 31.99 13.13
N GLU A 75 0.26 31.15 14.05
CA GLU A 75 0.45 31.34 15.50
C GLU A 75 1.94 31.37 15.89
N GLU A 76 2.76 30.56 15.22
CA GLU A 76 4.21 30.48 15.45
C GLU A 76 5.00 31.65 14.80
N GLY A 77 4.33 32.60 14.15
CA GLY A 77 4.94 33.79 13.55
C GLY A 77 5.46 33.61 12.12
N TYR A 78 5.00 32.59 11.40
CA TYR A 78 5.21 32.49 9.96
C TYR A 78 4.26 33.44 9.22
N ASN A 79 4.69 33.97 8.07
CA ASN A 79 3.83 34.79 7.23
C ASN A 79 2.81 33.91 6.48
N VAL A 80 1.60 33.79 7.02
CA VAL A 80 0.49 33.04 6.42
C VAL A 80 -0.74 33.93 6.31
N GLU A 81 -1.23 34.08 5.08
CA GLU A 81 -2.35 34.96 4.73
C GLU A 81 -3.50 34.15 4.14
N ASN A 82 -4.74 34.64 4.26
CA ASN A 82 -5.93 34.09 3.61
C ASN A 82 -6.14 32.57 3.80
N ILE A 83 -5.89 32.07 5.02
CA ILE A 83 -6.04 30.64 5.36
C ILE A 83 -7.52 30.24 5.18
N PRO A 84 -7.84 29.17 4.42
CA PRO A 84 -9.20 28.64 4.35
C PRO A 84 -9.74 28.22 5.73
N GLU A 85 -11.06 28.28 5.92
CA GLU A 85 -11.67 27.92 7.21
C GLU A 85 -11.57 26.42 7.50
N SER A 86 -11.78 25.59 6.46
CA SER A 86 -11.76 24.13 6.51
C SER A 86 -11.02 23.50 5.31
N GLY A 87 -10.75 22.19 5.41
CA GLY A 87 -10.21 21.39 4.31
C GLY A 87 -11.14 21.34 3.09
N GLU A 88 -12.46 21.44 3.31
CA GLU A 88 -13.46 21.55 2.24
C GLU A 88 -13.38 22.89 1.51
N ASP A 89 -13.10 23.99 2.21
CA ASP A 89 -12.89 25.29 1.56
C ASP A 89 -11.58 25.32 0.77
N LEU A 90 -10.54 24.63 1.28
CA LEU A 90 -9.30 24.44 0.55
C LEU A 90 -9.51 23.63 -0.75
N SER A 91 -10.25 22.52 -0.72
CA SER A 91 -10.53 21.73 -1.93
C SER A 91 -11.34 22.53 -2.95
N LYS A 92 -12.40 23.23 -2.50
CA LYS A 92 -13.20 24.13 -3.35
C LYS A 92 -12.34 25.21 -3.97
N LEU A 93 -11.44 25.84 -3.21
CA LEU A 93 -10.55 26.87 -3.73
C LEU A 93 -9.58 26.32 -4.79
N ILE A 94 -9.00 25.14 -4.55
CA ILE A 94 -8.13 24.47 -5.54
C ILE A 94 -8.91 24.20 -6.83
N LEU A 95 -10.12 23.66 -6.74
CA LEU A 95 -10.96 23.35 -7.89
C LEU A 95 -11.48 24.62 -8.61
N GLN A 96 -11.87 25.65 -7.87
CA GLN A 96 -12.34 26.92 -8.44
C GLN A 96 -11.23 27.63 -9.21
N LYS A 97 -10.03 27.65 -8.65
CA LYS A 97 -8.83 28.24 -9.27
C LYS A 97 -8.21 27.33 -10.33
N LYS A 98 -8.62 26.06 -10.41
CA LYS A 98 -7.98 25.02 -11.22
C LYS A 98 -6.48 24.90 -10.89
N ALA A 99 -6.13 24.97 -9.61
CA ALA A 99 -4.76 24.92 -9.13
C ALA A 99 -4.16 23.50 -9.12
N ILE A 100 -4.27 22.82 -10.27
CA ILE A 100 -3.91 21.42 -10.48
C ILE A 100 -3.20 21.23 -11.81
N SER A 101 -2.30 20.25 -11.88
CA SER A 101 -1.65 19.87 -13.14
C SER A 101 -2.54 18.89 -13.93
N GLU A 102 -3.51 19.41 -14.69
CA GLU A 102 -4.42 18.64 -15.53
C GLU A 102 -4.50 19.23 -16.95
N PHE A 103 -4.73 18.38 -17.93
CA PHE A 103 -4.87 18.74 -19.35
C PHE A 103 -5.91 17.88 -20.08
N ARG A 104 -6.52 16.90 -19.40
CA ARG A 104 -7.57 16.03 -19.97
C ARG A 104 -8.96 16.67 -19.91
N TRP A 105 -9.28 17.28 -18.77
CA TRP A 105 -10.60 17.86 -18.48
C TRP A 105 -10.54 19.37 -18.29
N THR A 106 -9.36 19.89 -17.93
CA THR A 106 -9.09 21.31 -17.73
C THR A 106 -8.00 21.71 -18.71
N THR A 107 -8.19 22.78 -19.48
CA THR A 107 -7.13 23.26 -20.39
C THR A 107 -6.13 24.13 -19.63
N VAL A 108 -4.93 24.30 -20.20
CA VAL A 108 -3.90 25.17 -19.62
C VAL A 108 -4.40 26.62 -19.57
N GLU A 109 -5.09 27.08 -20.62
CA GLU A 109 -5.69 28.41 -20.69
C GLU A 109 -6.72 28.64 -19.57
N GLU A 110 -7.51 27.62 -19.24
CA GLU A 110 -8.46 27.69 -18.14
C GLU A 110 -7.73 27.86 -16.79
N ILE A 111 -6.68 27.07 -16.54
CA ILE A 111 -5.84 27.20 -15.34
C ILE A 111 -5.29 28.62 -15.19
N ILE A 112 -4.77 29.21 -16.27
CA ILE A 112 -4.24 30.58 -16.27
C ILE A 112 -5.35 31.59 -16.00
N SER A 113 -6.47 31.51 -16.71
CA SER A 113 -7.59 32.46 -16.58
C SER A 113 -8.23 32.42 -15.18
N LYS A 114 -8.24 31.25 -14.52
CA LYS A 114 -8.75 31.08 -13.16
C LYS A 114 -7.72 31.45 -12.08
N GLY A 115 -6.45 31.63 -12.46
CA GLY A 115 -5.36 31.98 -11.55
C GLY A 115 -4.85 30.81 -10.71
N GLY A 116 -4.88 29.59 -11.25
CA GLY A 116 -4.41 28.36 -10.59
C GLY A 116 -2.91 28.10 -10.69
N TYR A 117 -2.12 29.11 -11.04
CA TYR A 117 -0.69 28.98 -11.26
C TYR A 117 0.12 29.84 -10.29
N LEU A 118 1.30 29.34 -9.92
CA LEU A 118 2.29 30.04 -9.11
C LEU A 118 3.33 30.75 -9.97
N TYR A 119 3.69 30.15 -11.10
CA TYR A 119 4.77 30.63 -11.95
C TYR A 119 4.63 30.15 -13.39
N LEU A 120 5.02 31.01 -14.33
CA LEU A 120 5.15 30.73 -15.75
C LEU A 120 6.64 30.69 -16.07
N MET A 121 7.23 29.50 -16.08
CA MET A 121 8.67 29.33 -16.27
C MET A 121 9.04 29.44 -17.74
N ASP A 122 9.99 30.30 -18.04
CA ASP A 122 10.48 30.51 -19.41
C ASP A 122 11.22 29.27 -19.91
N GLU A 123 11.04 28.91 -21.18
CA GLU A 123 11.75 27.76 -21.76
C GLU A 123 13.27 27.91 -21.67
N GLU A 124 13.80 29.13 -21.84
CA GLU A 124 15.24 29.42 -21.70
C GLU A 124 15.72 29.14 -20.27
N GLU A 125 14.95 29.58 -19.28
CA GLU A 125 15.21 29.36 -17.85
C GLU A 125 15.16 27.86 -17.49
N TYR A 126 14.20 27.12 -18.05
CA TYR A 126 14.13 25.67 -17.87
C TYR A 126 15.32 24.96 -18.51
N TYR A 127 15.66 25.31 -19.75
CA TYR A 127 16.72 24.66 -20.49
C TYR A 127 18.11 24.94 -19.93
N GLU A 128 18.32 26.07 -19.25
CA GLU A 128 19.59 26.35 -18.56
C GLU A 128 19.93 25.23 -17.56
N ASP A 129 18.96 24.80 -16.75
CA ASP A 129 19.16 23.74 -15.76
C ASP A 129 19.00 22.34 -16.36
N PHE A 130 18.03 22.15 -17.26
CA PHE A 130 17.85 20.89 -17.97
C PHE A 130 19.16 20.47 -18.66
N ASN A 131 19.89 21.42 -19.26
CA ASN A 131 21.14 21.13 -19.95
C ASN A 131 22.30 20.72 -19.02
N LYS A 132 22.23 21.02 -17.72
CA LYS A 132 23.20 20.57 -16.70
C LYS A 132 23.02 19.09 -16.33
N LEU A 133 21.87 18.48 -16.66
CA LEU A 133 21.62 17.06 -16.38
C LEU A 133 22.56 16.14 -17.20
N PRO A 134 22.88 14.93 -16.68
CA PRO A 134 23.67 13.95 -17.41
C PRO A 134 23.06 13.62 -18.77
N LYS A 135 23.91 13.39 -19.78
CA LYS A 135 23.49 13.16 -21.17
C LYS A 135 22.44 12.04 -21.28
N ASN A 136 22.65 10.92 -20.57
CA ASN A 136 21.73 9.77 -20.57
C ASN A 136 20.34 10.15 -20.06
N VAL A 137 20.28 10.98 -19.01
CA VAL A 137 19.02 11.46 -18.42
C VAL A 137 18.28 12.36 -19.41
N LYS A 138 18.98 13.34 -20.00
CA LYS A 138 18.40 14.27 -20.97
C LYS A 138 17.85 13.53 -22.18
N ASN A 139 18.64 12.64 -22.77
CA ASN A 139 18.24 11.84 -23.92
C ASN A 139 16.97 11.05 -23.61
N LYS A 140 16.93 10.38 -22.46
CA LYS A 140 15.75 9.60 -22.06
C LYS A 140 14.49 10.46 -21.93
N ILE A 141 14.60 11.66 -21.37
CA ILE A 141 13.47 12.59 -21.27
C ILE A 141 13.01 13.02 -22.67
N LEU A 142 13.94 13.46 -23.52
CA LEU A 142 13.65 13.93 -24.89
C LEU A 142 13.07 12.81 -25.78
N GLU A 143 13.60 11.59 -25.69
CA GLU A 143 13.08 10.42 -26.39
C GLU A 143 11.66 10.06 -25.94
N THR A 144 11.33 10.28 -24.66
CA THR A 144 10.01 9.97 -24.12
C THR A 144 8.98 11.06 -24.40
N TRP A 145 9.38 12.33 -24.25
CA TRP A 145 8.46 13.47 -24.18
C TRP A 145 8.63 14.49 -25.31
N GLY A 146 9.65 14.34 -26.16
CA GLY A 146 10.00 15.37 -27.15
C GLY A 146 10.61 16.61 -26.51
N ASP A 147 10.60 17.71 -27.26
CA ASP A 147 10.94 19.04 -26.77
C ASP A 147 9.68 19.82 -26.34
N LEU A 148 9.86 21.04 -25.83
CA LEU A 148 8.76 21.93 -25.45
C LEU A 148 7.94 22.47 -26.64
N ASN A 149 8.39 22.29 -27.89
CA ASN A 149 7.63 22.72 -29.07
C ASN A 149 6.47 21.78 -29.40
N GLY A 150 6.52 20.55 -28.89
CA GLY A 150 5.42 19.60 -28.94
C GLY A 150 5.10 19.06 -30.34
N LYS A 151 6.11 18.88 -31.19
CA LYS A 151 5.92 18.44 -32.60
C LYS A 151 5.33 17.04 -32.71
N ASP A 152 5.92 16.05 -32.04
CA ASP A 152 5.51 14.64 -32.12
C ASP A 152 4.67 14.19 -30.92
N ILE A 153 4.96 14.77 -29.76
CA ILE A 153 4.27 14.52 -28.48
C ILE A 153 3.91 15.89 -27.92
N PRO A 154 2.64 16.14 -27.52
CA PRO A 154 2.28 17.40 -26.90
C PRO A 154 3.17 17.69 -25.68
N ALA A 155 3.74 18.88 -25.63
CA ALA A 155 4.41 19.36 -24.43
C ALA A 155 3.33 19.71 -23.40
N GLY A 156 3.05 18.78 -22.48
CA GLY A 156 2.02 18.96 -21.46
C GLY A 156 2.30 20.18 -20.58
N MET A 157 1.24 20.89 -20.18
CA MET A 157 1.30 22.06 -19.29
C MET A 157 2.16 23.23 -19.84
N ILE A 158 2.11 23.47 -21.16
CA ILE A 158 2.72 24.63 -21.80
C ILE A 158 1.67 25.68 -22.13
N TYR A 159 1.95 26.93 -21.75
CA TYR A 159 1.19 28.12 -22.13
C TYR A 159 2.05 28.98 -23.06
N LYS A 160 1.48 29.48 -24.16
CA LYS A 160 2.21 30.33 -25.11
C LYS A 160 1.93 31.81 -24.84
N VAL A 161 3.00 32.58 -24.65
CA VAL A 161 2.94 34.03 -24.48
C VAL A 161 3.84 34.66 -25.54
N ASP A 162 3.28 35.47 -26.43
CA ASP A 162 3.99 36.12 -27.54
C ASP A 162 4.85 35.17 -28.38
N GLY A 163 4.32 33.97 -28.63
CA GLY A 163 5.00 32.91 -29.39
C GLY A 163 6.07 32.13 -28.62
N LYS A 164 6.38 32.50 -27.36
CA LYS A 164 7.33 31.79 -26.50
C LYS A 164 6.63 30.78 -25.59
N ASN A 165 7.24 29.62 -25.40
CA ASN A 165 6.71 28.59 -24.50
C ASN A 165 6.98 28.96 -23.03
N LYS A 166 5.96 28.82 -22.19
CA LYS A 166 6.04 28.93 -20.73
C LYS A 166 5.54 27.66 -20.09
N ILE A 167 6.32 27.03 -19.22
CA ILE A 167 5.88 25.87 -18.44
C ILE A 167 5.04 26.36 -17.27
N VAL A 168 3.81 25.86 -17.15
CA VAL A 168 2.88 26.26 -16.10
C VAL A 168 3.11 25.46 -14.83
N ILE A 169 3.51 26.16 -13.76
CA ILE A 169 3.69 25.60 -12.43
C ILE A 169 2.45 25.94 -11.60
N THR A 170 1.65 24.92 -11.24
CA THR A 170 0.34 25.08 -10.60
C THR A 170 0.42 25.11 -9.07
N GLY A 171 -0.47 25.84 -8.43
CA GLY A 171 -0.60 25.87 -6.97
C GLY A 171 -1.23 27.15 -6.46
N LEU A 172 -1.39 27.23 -5.14
CA LEU A 172 -1.96 28.38 -4.43
C LEU A 172 -0.95 28.96 -3.44
N LYS A 173 -0.98 30.28 -3.26
CA LYS A 173 -0.08 31.03 -2.36
C LYS A 173 -0.87 31.70 -1.24
N PHE A 174 -0.38 31.53 -0.01
CA PHE A 174 -0.96 32.00 1.24
C PHE A 174 0.12 32.73 2.06
N GLY A 175 0.55 33.90 1.61
CA GLY A 175 1.75 34.57 2.14
C GLY A 175 3.04 33.84 1.70
N ASN A 176 3.79 33.30 2.66
CA ASN A 176 4.98 32.48 2.41
C ASN A 176 4.68 30.96 2.44
N VAL A 177 3.42 30.56 2.53
CA VAL A 177 3.00 29.16 2.42
C VAL A 177 2.45 28.88 1.02
N TYR A 178 2.87 27.78 0.42
CA TYR A 178 2.45 27.34 -0.90
C TYR A 178 1.78 25.98 -0.80
N VAL A 179 0.58 25.83 -1.35
CA VAL A 179 -0.13 24.55 -1.43
C VAL A 179 -0.22 24.13 -2.89
N CYS A 180 0.42 23.01 -3.20
CA CYS A 180 0.56 22.52 -4.57
C CYS A 180 0.05 21.09 -4.67
N VAL A 181 -0.54 20.73 -5.81
CA VAL A 181 -0.84 19.34 -6.14
C VAL A 181 0.34 18.78 -6.94
N GLN A 182 0.78 17.57 -6.60
CA GLN A 182 1.91 16.93 -7.25
C GLN A 182 1.66 16.84 -8.77
N PRO A 183 2.66 17.19 -9.60
CA PRO A 183 2.54 17.11 -11.05
C PRO A 183 2.10 15.73 -11.53
N LYS A 184 1.21 15.72 -12.53
CA LYS A 184 0.68 14.48 -13.11
C LYS A 184 1.81 13.62 -13.69
N ARG A 185 1.81 12.33 -13.34
CA ARG A 185 2.86 11.39 -13.71
C ARG A 185 2.45 10.55 -14.92
N GLY A 186 3.33 10.48 -15.91
CA GLY A 186 3.26 9.45 -16.97
C GLY A 186 2.45 9.81 -18.20
N CYS A 187 1.90 11.02 -18.26
CA CYS A 187 1.16 11.53 -19.40
C CYS A 187 1.58 12.96 -19.75
N ALA A 188 1.55 13.32 -21.03
CA ALA A 188 1.80 14.69 -21.51
C ALA A 188 0.65 15.27 -22.36
N GLY A 189 -0.45 14.53 -22.54
CA GLY A 189 -1.63 15.00 -23.29
C GLY A 189 -2.90 14.23 -22.94
N ALA A 190 -4.05 14.72 -23.42
CA ALA A 190 -5.38 14.24 -23.01
C ALA A 190 -5.70 12.79 -23.43
N ARG A 191 -5.08 12.27 -24.49
CA ARG A 191 -5.36 10.93 -25.03
C ARG A 191 -4.73 9.83 -24.17
N CYS A 192 -5.41 8.70 -24.03
CA CYS A 192 -4.89 7.52 -23.31
C CYS A 192 -4.66 6.37 -24.30
N ASP A 193 -3.89 6.63 -25.35
CA ASP A 193 -3.68 5.74 -26.51
C ASP A 193 -2.26 5.16 -26.58
N GLY A 194 -1.51 5.21 -25.47
CA GLY A 194 -0.10 4.81 -25.41
C GLY A 194 0.89 5.77 -26.07
N ARG A 195 0.44 6.73 -26.89
CA ARG A 195 1.31 7.74 -27.53
C ARG A 195 1.70 8.83 -26.54
N VAL A 196 0.72 9.38 -25.82
CA VAL A 196 0.95 10.44 -24.82
C VAL A 196 0.89 9.94 -23.39
N CYS A 197 0.26 8.78 -23.14
CA CYS A 197 0.31 8.05 -21.87
C CYS A 197 1.41 6.98 -21.94
N LYS A 198 2.64 7.35 -21.57
CA LYS A 198 3.83 6.49 -21.73
C LYS A 198 4.01 5.48 -20.58
N ILE A 199 3.52 5.83 -19.38
CA ILE A 199 3.73 5.01 -18.18
C ILE A 199 3.05 3.64 -18.24
N LEU A 200 2.08 3.43 -19.13
CA LEU A 200 1.46 2.11 -19.33
C LEU A 200 2.43 1.11 -19.97
N HIS A 201 3.24 1.58 -20.92
CA HIS A 201 4.08 0.73 -21.76
C HIS A 201 5.54 0.71 -21.35
N ASP A 202 6.01 1.78 -20.69
CA ASP A 202 7.39 1.93 -20.26
C ASP A 202 7.51 2.02 -18.72
N PRO A 203 7.95 0.93 -18.05
CA PRO A 203 8.27 0.95 -16.62
C PRO A 203 9.34 1.97 -16.23
N TYR A 204 10.18 2.35 -17.19
CA TYR A 204 11.28 3.28 -17.03
C TYR A 204 10.92 4.72 -17.39
N CYS A 205 9.65 4.98 -17.70
CA CYS A 205 9.15 6.27 -18.17
C CYS A 205 9.66 7.41 -17.25
N PRO A 206 10.42 8.38 -17.76
CA PRO A 206 10.89 9.51 -16.95
C PRO A 206 9.75 10.44 -16.50
N PRO A 207 9.95 11.30 -15.48
CA PRO A 207 9.07 12.43 -15.22
C PRO A 207 8.99 13.37 -16.45
N THR A 208 7.85 14.06 -16.60
CA THR A 208 7.66 15.04 -17.69
C THR A 208 8.49 16.30 -17.46
N HIS A 209 8.64 17.13 -18.50
CA HIS A 209 9.29 18.44 -18.36
C HIS A 209 8.64 19.30 -17.26
N GLN A 210 7.31 19.34 -17.20
CA GLN A 210 6.60 20.10 -16.18
C GLN A 210 6.79 19.54 -14.76
N TYR A 211 6.90 18.21 -14.59
CA TYR A 211 7.23 17.62 -13.30
C TYR A 211 8.61 18.10 -12.83
N ILE A 212 9.63 18.03 -13.70
CA ILE A 212 11.00 18.49 -13.39
C ILE A 212 11.03 19.99 -13.10
N ALA A 213 10.38 20.80 -13.95
CA ALA A 213 10.30 22.25 -13.80
C ALA A 213 9.63 22.66 -12.48
N THR A 214 8.57 21.96 -12.08
CA THR A 214 7.84 22.23 -10.84
C THR A 214 8.73 22.01 -9.61
N TYR A 215 9.46 20.90 -9.56
CA TYR A 215 10.35 20.67 -8.43
C TYR A 215 11.61 21.55 -8.46
N LYS A 216 12.11 21.93 -9.64
CA LYS A 216 13.15 22.97 -9.77
C LYS A 216 12.66 24.27 -9.16
N TYR A 217 11.47 24.74 -9.56
CA TYR A 217 10.85 25.93 -8.98
C TYR A 217 10.70 25.82 -7.46
N PHE A 218 10.22 24.68 -6.94
CA PHE A 218 10.13 24.45 -5.49
C PHE A 218 11.49 24.55 -4.79
N ASN A 219 12.54 24.00 -5.40
CA ASN A 219 13.88 24.11 -4.86
C ASN A 219 14.39 25.57 -4.90
N ASP A 220 14.05 26.36 -5.91
CA ASP A 220 14.54 27.74 -5.99
C ASP A 220 13.85 28.67 -5.00
N ILE A 221 12.53 28.53 -4.83
CA ILE A 221 11.76 29.41 -3.95
C ILE A 221 11.66 28.92 -2.52
N GLY A 222 11.70 27.61 -2.29
CA GLY A 222 11.39 26.99 -1.00
C GLY A 222 12.57 26.96 -0.04
N ASP A 223 12.28 27.11 1.26
CA ASP A 223 13.22 26.77 2.32
C ASP A 223 13.00 25.35 2.83
N ILE A 224 11.77 24.84 2.70
CA ILE A 224 11.40 23.46 3.05
C ILE A 224 10.22 22.99 2.21
N ILE A 225 10.23 21.71 1.86
CA ILE A 225 9.11 21.01 1.22
C ILE A 225 8.53 19.96 2.17
N ILE A 226 7.21 19.86 2.19
CA ILE A 226 6.43 18.96 3.02
C ILE A 226 5.46 18.22 2.11
N HIS A 227 5.72 16.94 1.85
CA HIS A 227 4.72 16.09 1.20
C HIS A 227 3.72 15.62 2.24
N VAL A 228 2.43 15.59 1.86
CA VAL A 228 1.33 15.39 2.80
C VAL A 228 0.58 14.10 2.48
N GLY A 229 0.74 13.11 3.35
CA GLY A 229 0.01 11.86 3.31
C GLY A 229 0.72 10.75 2.57
N THR A 230 0.13 9.56 2.64
CA THR A 230 0.72 8.33 2.08
C THR A 230 -0.04 7.94 0.80
N HIS A 231 0.57 7.93 -0.39
CA HIS A 231 1.95 8.29 -0.74
C HIS A 231 2.01 9.03 -2.08
N GLY A 232 3.17 9.61 -2.40
CA GLY A 232 3.40 10.36 -3.64
C GLY A 232 4.01 9.51 -4.74
N THR A 233 4.34 10.16 -5.87
CA THR A 233 4.99 9.52 -7.01
C THR A 233 6.51 9.74 -7.06
N LEU A 234 7.05 10.67 -6.26
CA LEU A 234 8.43 11.17 -6.35
C LEU A 234 9.46 10.09 -6.03
N GLU A 235 9.27 9.41 -4.90
CA GLU A 235 10.13 8.36 -4.37
C GLU A 235 10.12 7.09 -5.26
N PHE A 236 9.04 6.90 -6.03
CA PHE A 236 8.85 5.80 -6.97
C PHE A 236 9.28 6.13 -8.41
N LEU A 237 9.85 7.32 -8.66
CA LEU A 237 10.40 7.64 -9.99
C LEU A 237 11.59 6.71 -10.32
N PRO A 238 11.84 6.40 -11.62
CA PRO A 238 12.90 5.47 -11.99
C PRO A 238 14.29 5.87 -11.49
N GLY A 239 15.07 4.87 -11.04
CA GLY A 239 16.43 5.09 -10.51
C GLY A 239 16.86 4.01 -9.52
N LYS A 240 18.06 4.15 -8.94
CA LYS A 240 18.61 3.19 -7.96
C LYS A 240 17.73 3.05 -6.72
N ASN A 241 17.65 1.85 -6.17
CA ASN A 241 16.87 1.51 -4.98
C ASN A 241 17.29 2.26 -3.70
N VAL A 242 18.58 2.51 -3.54
CA VAL A 242 19.18 3.31 -2.45
C VAL A 242 20.54 3.83 -2.93
N GLY A 243 21.08 4.87 -2.29
CA GLY A 243 22.38 5.45 -2.68
C GLY A 243 22.32 6.07 -4.08
N LEU A 244 21.39 7.01 -4.25
CA LEU A 244 21.03 7.59 -5.53
C LEU A 244 22.22 8.31 -6.19
N SER A 245 22.26 8.27 -7.53
CA SER A 245 23.15 9.07 -8.36
C SER A 245 22.45 10.31 -8.91
N ASN A 246 23.21 11.21 -9.53
CA ASN A 246 22.71 12.33 -10.33
C ASN A 246 21.91 11.88 -11.58
N GLU A 247 21.81 10.58 -11.84
CA GLU A 247 20.97 10.00 -12.90
C GLU A 247 19.62 9.46 -12.37
N CYS A 248 19.40 9.50 -11.06
CA CYS A 248 18.16 9.04 -10.46
C CYS A 248 17.12 10.16 -10.44
N PHE A 249 15.95 9.94 -11.06
CA PHE A 249 14.89 10.97 -11.10
C PHE A 249 14.40 11.43 -9.73
N PRO A 250 14.29 10.58 -8.69
CA PRO A 250 13.99 11.08 -7.35
C PRO A 250 15.02 12.09 -6.83
N ASP A 251 16.32 11.87 -7.08
CA ASP A 251 17.43 12.75 -6.68
C ASP A 251 17.42 14.09 -7.41
N ILE A 252 17.15 14.02 -8.73
CA ILE A 252 17.05 15.17 -9.62
C ILE A 252 15.88 16.05 -9.21
N CYS A 253 14.68 15.46 -9.07
CA CYS A 253 13.47 16.19 -8.76
C CYS A 253 13.55 16.79 -7.36
N ILE A 254 13.83 16.01 -6.30
CA ILE A 254 13.81 16.60 -4.95
C ILE A 254 14.89 17.66 -4.75
N GLY A 255 15.99 17.62 -5.52
CA GLY A 255 17.05 18.61 -5.39
C GLY A 255 17.64 18.63 -3.98
N ASP A 256 17.97 19.82 -3.51
CA ASP A 256 18.74 20.01 -2.28
C ASP A 256 17.90 20.53 -1.11
N ILE A 257 16.61 20.75 -1.34
CA ILE A 257 15.69 21.28 -0.33
C ILE A 257 15.52 20.29 0.84
N PRO A 258 15.44 20.79 2.10
CA PRO A 258 14.96 20.05 3.24
C PRO A 258 13.57 19.48 2.97
N HIS A 259 13.40 18.19 3.23
CA HIS A 259 12.21 17.44 2.87
C HIS A 259 11.64 16.76 4.11
N LEU A 260 10.47 17.22 4.56
CA LEU A 260 9.64 16.54 5.56
C LEU A 260 8.50 15.79 4.87
N TYR A 261 8.02 14.73 5.49
CA TYR A 261 6.95 13.94 4.92
C TYR A 261 6.00 13.47 6.02
N ILE A 262 4.74 13.89 5.95
CA ILE A 262 3.68 13.41 6.83
C ILE A 262 3.26 12.02 6.33
N TYR A 263 3.40 11.01 7.17
CA TYR A 263 3.24 9.60 6.77
C TYR A 263 2.45 8.80 7.81
N ASN A 264 1.68 7.81 7.39
CA ASN A 264 0.97 6.96 8.35
C ASN A 264 1.96 6.01 9.05
N SER A 265 1.83 5.89 10.37
CA SER A 265 2.71 5.03 11.20
C SER A 265 2.55 3.53 10.90
N ASP A 266 1.43 3.12 10.31
CA ASP A 266 1.18 1.76 9.84
C ASP A 266 1.75 1.43 8.46
N ASN A 267 2.33 2.37 7.71
CA ASN A 267 2.86 2.08 6.37
C ASN A 267 4.39 2.24 6.27
N PRO A 268 5.16 1.48 7.10
CA PRO A 268 6.61 1.43 6.94
C PRO A 268 7.11 0.98 5.57
N PRO A 269 6.45 0.05 4.83
CA PRO A 269 6.93 -0.38 3.52
C PRO A 269 7.23 0.78 2.57
N GLU A 270 6.30 1.72 2.44
CA GLU A 270 6.44 2.82 1.50
C GLU A 270 7.19 4.01 2.11
N GLY A 271 7.00 4.29 3.41
CA GLY A 271 7.76 5.34 4.09
C GLY A 271 9.27 5.09 4.07
N ALA A 272 9.71 3.84 4.15
CA ALA A 272 11.12 3.49 3.99
C ALA A 272 11.66 3.84 2.59
N ILE A 273 10.84 3.75 1.54
CA ILE A 273 11.19 4.14 0.18
C ILE A 273 11.35 5.66 0.10
N ALA A 274 10.41 6.43 0.68
CA ALA A 274 10.54 7.88 0.76
C ALA A 274 11.84 8.31 1.46
N LYS A 275 12.18 7.70 2.60
CA LYS A 275 13.45 7.99 3.31
C LYS A 275 14.67 7.72 2.44
N ARG A 276 14.71 6.58 1.74
CA ARG A 276 15.89 6.16 0.94
C ARG A 276 15.99 6.81 -0.44
N ARG A 277 14.86 7.23 -1.02
CA ARG A 277 14.79 7.69 -2.42
C ARG A 277 14.40 9.15 -2.59
N SER A 278 13.85 9.83 -1.58
CA SER A 278 13.59 11.27 -1.65
C SER A 278 14.22 12.04 -0.48
N TYR A 279 15.06 11.37 0.33
CA TYR A 279 15.73 11.95 1.49
C TYR A 279 14.76 12.55 2.52
N ALA A 280 13.55 11.99 2.60
CA ALA A 280 12.50 12.43 3.50
C ALA A 280 12.90 12.20 4.95
N THR A 281 12.65 13.20 5.80
CA THR A 281 12.49 13.02 7.24
C THR A 281 10.99 12.84 7.50
N ILE A 282 10.61 11.65 7.94
CA ILE A 282 9.20 11.35 8.22
C ILE A 282 8.77 12.01 9.52
N VAL A 283 7.54 12.50 9.53
CA VAL A 283 6.77 12.83 10.72
C VAL A 283 5.53 11.97 10.67
N ASP A 284 5.53 10.89 11.44
CA ASP A 284 4.43 9.95 11.42
C ASP A 284 3.19 10.47 12.14
N HIS A 285 2.05 9.87 11.83
CA HIS A 285 0.78 10.20 12.47
C HIS A 285 0.04 8.95 12.96
N LEU A 286 -0.93 9.18 13.84
CA LEU A 286 -1.82 8.18 14.40
C LEU A 286 -2.59 7.48 13.29
N GLN A 287 -2.85 6.21 13.53
CA GLN A 287 -3.72 5.39 12.69
C GLN A 287 -5.16 5.83 12.91
N THR A 288 -6.01 5.57 11.92
CA THR A 288 -7.43 5.87 12.07
C THR A 288 -8.09 4.95 13.10
N VAL A 289 -9.09 5.46 13.80
CA VAL A 289 -9.89 4.69 14.75
C VAL A 289 -10.66 3.60 14.01
N MET A 290 -10.47 2.35 14.43
CA MET A 290 -11.19 1.19 13.92
C MET A 290 -12.34 0.83 14.85
N VAL A 291 -13.53 0.61 14.30
CA VAL A 291 -14.74 0.22 15.02
C VAL A 291 -15.26 -1.13 14.52
N ASP A 292 -16.09 -1.80 15.31
CA ASP A 292 -16.73 -3.05 14.89
C ASP A 292 -17.64 -2.80 13.69
N ALA A 293 -17.50 -3.61 12.64
CA ALA A 293 -18.27 -3.46 11.41
C ALA A 293 -19.75 -3.81 11.59
N PHE A 294 -20.09 -4.57 12.64
CA PHE A 294 -21.47 -4.93 12.95
C PHE A 294 -22.32 -3.68 13.24
N SER A 295 -23.36 -3.45 12.45
CA SER A 295 -24.25 -2.29 12.54
C SER A 295 -25.54 -2.62 13.32
N GLU A 296 -26.18 -1.58 13.84
CA GLU A 296 -27.46 -1.69 14.56
C GLU A 296 -28.56 -2.31 13.66
N GLU A 297 -28.50 -2.07 12.35
CA GLU A 297 -29.42 -2.67 11.36
C GLU A 297 -29.39 -4.20 11.33
N LEU A 298 -28.35 -4.84 11.86
CA LEU A 298 -28.21 -6.30 11.91
C LEU A 298 -28.61 -6.89 13.28
N GLU A 299 -28.91 -6.08 14.29
CA GLU A 299 -29.21 -6.55 15.65
C GLU A 299 -30.49 -7.38 15.74
N THR A 300 -31.57 -6.92 15.09
CA THR A 300 -32.85 -7.64 15.04
C THR A 300 -32.67 -9.00 14.38
N LEU A 301 -31.99 -9.03 13.22
CA LEU A 301 -31.70 -10.29 12.51
C LEU A 301 -30.87 -11.22 13.39
N ASN A 302 -29.81 -10.70 14.03
CA ASN A 302 -28.97 -11.50 14.91
C ASN A 302 -29.75 -12.08 16.10
N SER A 303 -30.66 -11.29 16.69
CA SER A 303 -31.52 -11.75 17.79
C SER A 303 -32.40 -12.92 17.37
N TYR A 304 -32.99 -12.86 16.16
CA TYR A 304 -33.75 -13.98 15.61
C TYR A 304 -32.90 -15.22 15.32
N ILE A 305 -31.67 -15.03 14.84
CA ILE A 305 -30.72 -16.14 14.64
C ILE A 305 -30.36 -16.80 15.98
N GLU A 306 -30.05 -16.02 17.01
CA GLU A 306 -29.75 -16.52 18.36
C GLU A 306 -30.97 -17.20 19.01
N GLU A 307 -32.18 -16.70 18.74
CA GLU A 307 -33.40 -17.36 19.18
C GLU A 307 -33.56 -18.71 18.47
N TYR A 308 -33.42 -18.77 17.14
CA TYR A 308 -33.58 -19.98 16.33
C TYR A 308 -32.62 -21.12 16.72
N LEU A 309 -31.45 -20.80 17.29
CA LEU A 309 -30.49 -21.79 17.79
C LEU A 309 -30.93 -22.47 19.11
N LYS A 310 -31.91 -21.91 19.83
CA LYS A 310 -32.41 -22.48 21.09
C LYS A 310 -33.39 -23.62 20.83
N GLU A 311 -33.52 -24.52 21.80
CA GLU A 311 -34.56 -25.54 21.76
C GLU A 311 -35.95 -24.90 21.86
N MET A 312 -36.84 -25.25 20.93
CA MET A 312 -38.21 -24.76 20.85
C MET A 312 -39.10 -25.71 20.04
N ASP A 313 -40.41 -25.48 20.08
CA ASP A 313 -41.38 -26.24 19.30
C ASP A 313 -41.32 -25.91 17.79
N THR A 314 -41.82 -26.84 16.97
CA THR A 314 -41.78 -26.74 15.50
C THR A 314 -42.56 -25.54 14.96
N SER A 315 -43.64 -25.14 15.61
CA SER A 315 -44.47 -24.01 15.15
C SER A 315 -43.73 -22.68 15.33
N ARG A 316 -43.15 -22.47 16.52
CA ARG A 316 -42.32 -21.29 16.80
C ARG A 316 -41.08 -21.25 15.91
N LYS A 317 -40.44 -22.40 15.69
CA LYS A 317 -39.29 -22.50 14.80
C LYS A 317 -39.66 -22.05 13.39
N HIS A 318 -40.77 -22.55 12.85
CA HIS A 318 -41.27 -22.16 11.52
C HIS A 318 -41.61 -20.67 11.41
N GLN A 319 -42.20 -20.07 12.45
CA GLN A 319 -42.46 -18.61 12.48
C GLN A 319 -41.16 -17.80 12.46
N LEU A 320 -40.13 -18.24 13.19
CA LEU A 320 -38.81 -17.60 13.16
C LEU A 320 -38.16 -17.68 11.78
N GLU A 321 -38.38 -18.76 11.01
CA GLU A 321 -37.88 -18.83 9.63
C GLU A 321 -38.42 -17.68 8.77
N HIS A 322 -39.73 -17.43 8.85
CA HIS A 322 -40.37 -16.30 8.16
C HIS A 322 -39.82 -14.95 8.64
N LEU A 323 -39.71 -14.75 9.96
CA LEU A 323 -39.16 -13.50 10.53
C LEU A 323 -37.72 -13.25 10.09
N ILE A 324 -36.88 -14.30 10.08
CA ILE A 324 -35.49 -14.22 9.59
C ILE A 324 -35.48 -13.79 8.11
N ILE A 325 -36.30 -14.41 7.27
CA ILE A 325 -36.39 -14.09 5.84
C ILE A 325 -36.87 -12.65 5.62
N GLU A 326 -37.90 -12.22 6.33
CA GLU A 326 -38.42 -10.85 6.29
C GLU A 326 -37.37 -9.83 6.73
N GLU A 327 -36.62 -10.14 7.78
CA GLU A 327 -35.60 -9.24 8.29
C GLU A 327 -34.40 -9.14 7.34
N VAL A 328 -33.93 -10.27 6.78
CA VAL A 328 -32.89 -10.28 5.75
C VAL A 328 -33.26 -9.36 4.58
N LYS A 329 -34.53 -9.33 4.15
CA LYS A 329 -35.01 -8.45 3.07
C LYS A 329 -34.84 -6.95 3.39
N LYS A 330 -34.70 -6.56 4.65
CA LYS A 330 -34.48 -5.17 5.08
C LYS A 330 -32.99 -4.80 5.17
N THR A 331 -32.09 -5.75 5.42
CA THR A 331 -30.63 -5.52 5.58
C THR A 331 -29.87 -5.22 4.27
N ASN A 332 -28.56 -4.97 4.28
CA ASN A 332 -27.73 -4.87 3.06
C ASN A 332 -27.12 -6.21 2.59
N LEU A 333 -27.66 -7.36 3.03
CA LEU A 333 -27.18 -8.70 2.66
C LEU A 333 -27.64 -9.12 1.24
N VAL A 334 -27.23 -8.37 0.22
CA VAL A 334 -27.73 -8.47 -1.17
C VAL A 334 -27.69 -9.90 -1.73
N LYS A 335 -26.59 -10.62 -1.56
CA LYS A 335 -26.43 -12.02 -2.03
C LYS A 335 -27.48 -12.95 -1.41
N ILE A 336 -27.69 -12.83 -0.10
CA ILE A 336 -28.66 -13.65 0.64
C ILE A 336 -30.08 -13.29 0.19
N LYS A 337 -30.37 -12.00 -0.02
CA LYS A 337 -31.65 -11.56 -0.61
C LYS A 337 -31.91 -12.18 -1.99
N GLU A 338 -30.90 -12.23 -2.85
CA GLU A 338 -31.03 -12.87 -4.16
C GLU A 338 -31.27 -14.37 -4.07
N LYS A 339 -30.59 -15.07 -3.14
CA LYS A 339 -30.82 -16.49 -2.88
C LYS A 339 -32.24 -16.74 -2.38
N ILE A 340 -32.72 -15.93 -1.44
CA ILE A 340 -34.11 -15.96 -0.97
C ILE A 340 -35.08 -15.79 -2.14
N LYS A 341 -34.90 -14.77 -2.99
CA LYS A 341 -35.75 -14.54 -4.17
C LYS A 341 -35.78 -15.73 -5.14
N LYS A 342 -34.68 -16.46 -5.30
CA LYS A 342 -34.63 -17.67 -6.14
C LYS A 342 -35.40 -18.81 -5.50
N ILE A 343 -35.16 -19.07 -4.22
CA ILE A 343 -35.83 -20.13 -3.47
C ILE A 343 -37.35 -19.87 -3.36
N GLU A 344 -37.77 -18.61 -3.19
CA GLU A 344 -39.19 -18.21 -3.19
C GLU A 344 -39.87 -18.54 -4.53
N LYS A 345 -39.21 -18.31 -5.66
CA LYS A 345 -39.73 -18.65 -6.99
C LYS A 345 -39.87 -20.15 -7.21
N GLU A 346 -39.03 -20.95 -6.55
CA GLU A 346 -39.04 -22.41 -6.64
C GLU A 346 -40.03 -23.07 -5.66
N GLY A 347 -40.64 -22.30 -4.75
CA GLY A 347 -41.65 -22.79 -3.80
C GLY A 347 -41.09 -23.66 -2.67
N LYS A 348 -39.77 -23.65 -2.43
CA LYS A 348 -39.06 -24.60 -1.54
C LYS A 348 -38.32 -23.93 -0.36
N ILE A 349 -38.92 -22.90 0.22
CA ILE A 349 -38.20 -22.07 1.20
C ILE A 349 -37.81 -22.80 2.49
N HIS A 350 -38.67 -23.68 2.97
CA HIS A 350 -38.42 -24.45 4.20
C HIS A 350 -37.53 -25.67 3.97
N GLU A 351 -37.57 -26.28 2.79
CA GLU A 351 -36.69 -27.41 2.42
C GLU A 351 -35.21 -26.97 2.38
N ASN A 352 -34.95 -25.74 1.94
CA ASN A 352 -33.61 -25.18 1.80
C ASN A 352 -33.23 -24.22 2.95
N PHE A 353 -34.08 -24.08 3.98
CA PHE A 353 -33.87 -23.07 5.03
C PHE A 353 -32.59 -23.33 5.83
N LYS A 354 -32.25 -24.59 6.09
CA LYS A 354 -31.04 -24.92 6.87
C LYS A 354 -29.76 -24.37 6.23
N GLU A 355 -29.59 -24.57 4.93
CA GLU A 355 -28.42 -24.06 4.20
C GLU A 355 -28.41 -22.53 4.17
N LEU A 356 -29.58 -21.90 3.97
CA LEU A 356 -29.73 -20.45 4.02
C LEU A 356 -29.40 -19.91 5.43
N PHE A 357 -29.84 -20.59 6.48
CA PHE A 357 -29.62 -20.23 7.87
C PHE A 357 -28.13 -20.30 8.22
N ASP A 358 -27.44 -21.37 7.83
CA ASP A 358 -25.99 -21.49 8.03
C ASP A 358 -25.24 -20.35 7.30
N GLU A 359 -25.62 -20.02 6.06
CA GLU A 359 -25.02 -18.90 5.31
C GLU A 359 -25.28 -17.53 5.98
N ILE A 360 -26.48 -17.30 6.51
CA ILE A 360 -26.81 -16.07 7.27
C ILE A 360 -25.96 -15.99 8.53
N ARG A 361 -25.94 -17.06 9.34
CA ARG A 361 -25.18 -17.12 10.59
C ARG A 361 -23.70 -16.86 10.35
N ASP A 362 -23.11 -17.55 9.36
CA ASP A 362 -21.69 -17.44 9.06
C ASP A 362 -21.35 -16.03 8.53
N THR A 363 -22.25 -15.42 7.75
CA THR A 363 -22.11 -14.02 7.29
C THR A 363 -22.16 -13.02 8.46
N LEU A 364 -23.09 -13.19 9.39
CA LEU A 364 -23.20 -12.33 10.58
C LEU A 364 -21.97 -12.48 11.47
N GLU A 365 -21.51 -13.71 11.71
CA GLU A 365 -20.31 -13.98 12.51
C GLU A 365 -19.05 -13.37 11.85
N MET A 366 -18.94 -13.45 10.53
CA MET A 366 -17.87 -12.80 9.78
C MET A 366 -17.89 -11.27 9.94
N ILE A 367 -19.07 -10.64 9.88
CA ILE A 367 -19.23 -9.19 10.07
C ILE A 367 -18.88 -8.79 11.51
N LYS A 368 -19.36 -9.54 12.51
CA LYS A 368 -19.05 -9.31 13.94
C LYS A 368 -17.56 -9.36 14.23
N ASN A 369 -16.83 -10.26 13.56
CA ASN A 369 -15.39 -10.41 13.71
C ASN A 369 -14.56 -9.52 12.76
N SER A 370 -15.19 -8.55 12.09
CA SER A 370 -14.51 -7.62 11.19
C SER A 370 -14.64 -6.19 11.67
N LYS A 371 -13.67 -5.37 11.29
CA LYS A 371 -13.64 -3.95 11.59
C LYS A 371 -13.72 -3.09 10.35
N CYS A 372 -14.12 -1.85 10.56
CA CYS A 372 -14.02 -0.79 9.57
C CYS A 372 -13.50 0.49 10.23
N ASN A 373 -12.91 1.37 9.44
CA ASN A 373 -12.44 2.66 9.93
C ASN A 373 -13.62 3.62 10.13
N ASP A 374 -13.69 4.28 11.29
CA ASP A 374 -14.62 5.38 11.54
C ASP A 374 -13.97 6.69 11.10
N GLY A 375 -14.14 7.03 9.82
CA GLY A 375 -13.56 8.24 9.25
C GLY A 375 -12.09 8.09 8.88
N MET A 376 -11.37 9.19 8.98
CA MET A 376 -9.93 9.32 8.75
C MET A 376 -9.28 10.06 9.92
N HIS A 377 -7.96 9.94 10.03
CA HIS A 377 -7.17 10.77 10.94
C HIS A 377 -7.07 12.21 10.42
N ILE A 378 -7.06 13.19 11.32
CA ILE A 378 -6.68 14.57 11.02
C ILE A 378 -5.39 14.85 11.79
N PHE A 379 -4.34 15.27 11.08
CA PHE A 379 -3.01 15.45 11.67
C PHE A 379 -3.04 16.42 12.86
N GLY A 380 -2.60 15.94 14.02
CA GLY A 380 -2.63 16.66 15.29
C GLY A 380 -3.89 16.46 16.16
N GLU A 381 -4.92 15.76 15.68
CA GLU A 381 -6.13 15.49 16.46
C GLU A 381 -6.08 14.12 17.13
N LEU A 382 -6.20 14.07 18.46
CA LEU A 382 -6.23 12.81 19.20
C LEU A 382 -7.65 12.25 19.24
N PRO A 383 -7.84 10.92 19.28
CA PRO A 383 -9.15 10.36 19.53
C PRO A 383 -9.63 10.73 20.93
N GLU A 384 -10.92 11.09 21.05
CA GLU A 384 -11.59 11.48 22.29
C GLU A 384 -12.84 10.62 22.55
N GLY A 385 -13.31 10.59 23.80
CA GLY A 385 -14.51 9.85 24.20
C GLY A 385 -14.51 8.39 23.73
N ASP A 386 -15.62 7.96 23.11
CA ASP A 386 -15.78 6.61 22.59
C ASP A 386 -14.74 6.24 21.52
N ARG A 387 -14.28 7.20 20.69
CA ARG A 387 -13.24 6.92 19.69
C ARG A 387 -11.92 6.55 20.36
N ARG A 388 -11.61 7.15 21.52
CA ARG A 388 -10.43 6.77 22.32
C ARG A 388 -10.57 5.37 22.88
N VAL A 389 -11.75 5.01 23.38
CA VAL A 389 -12.03 3.65 23.88
C VAL A 389 -11.86 2.61 22.77
N GLU A 390 -12.44 2.84 21.58
CA GLU A 390 -12.31 1.92 20.44
C GLU A 390 -10.87 1.82 19.92
N PHE A 391 -10.12 2.93 19.92
CA PHE A 391 -8.71 2.93 19.55
C PHE A 391 -7.86 2.08 20.51
N ILE A 392 -8.07 2.18 21.82
CA ILE A 392 -7.37 1.32 22.79
C ILE A 392 -7.84 -0.14 22.66
N LYS A 393 -9.14 -0.37 22.41
CA LYS A 393 -9.70 -1.71 22.21
C LYS A 393 -9.07 -2.42 21.01
N SER A 394 -8.87 -1.73 19.89
CA SER A 394 -8.26 -2.34 18.69
C SER A 394 -6.85 -2.86 18.93
N ILE A 395 -6.10 -2.23 19.84
CA ILE A 395 -4.76 -2.66 20.25
C ILE A 395 -4.82 -3.94 21.09
N LEU A 396 -5.81 -4.05 21.98
CA LEU A 396 -5.82 -5.05 23.05
C LEU A 396 -6.65 -6.31 22.74
N GLU A 397 -7.62 -6.25 21.83
CA GLU A 397 -8.66 -7.29 21.68
C GLU A 397 -8.14 -8.69 21.33
N TYR A 398 -7.09 -8.80 20.53
CA TYR A 398 -6.53 -10.10 20.13
C TYR A 398 -5.64 -10.72 21.23
N GLU A 399 -5.12 -9.88 22.12
CA GLU A 399 -4.36 -10.31 23.30
C GLU A 399 -5.30 -10.67 24.46
N TYR A 400 -6.29 -9.81 24.75
CA TYR A 400 -7.19 -9.90 25.90
C TYR A 400 -8.64 -10.21 25.46
N LYS A 401 -9.03 -11.49 25.53
CA LYS A 401 -10.40 -11.95 25.23
C LYS A 401 -11.36 -11.75 26.40
N GLU A 402 -11.57 -10.51 26.83
CA GLU A 402 -12.53 -10.18 27.89
C GLU A 402 -13.87 -9.72 27.30
N LYS A 403 -14.99 -10.33 27.71
CA LYS A 403 -16.34 -10.05 27.17
C LYS A 403 -16.73 -8.56 27.26
N ASP A 404 -16.28 -7.87 28.31
CA ASP A 404 -16.60 -6.46 28.57
C ASP A 404 -15.39 -5.53 28.38
N LEU A 405 -14.44 -5.88 27.49
CA LEU A 405 -13.19 -5.13 27.31
C LEU A 405 -13.43 -3.63 27.09
N LYS A 406 -14.41 -3.25 26.26
CA LYS A 406 -14.81 -1.86 26.02
C LYS A 406 -15.16 -1.12 27.33
N LYS A 407 -16.05 -1.71 28.13
CA LYS A 407 -16.49 -1.14 29.42
C LYS A 407 -15.36 -1.08 30.45
N LYS A 408 -14.44 -2.04 30.41
CA LYS A 408 -13.25 -2.02 31.28
C LYS A 408 -12.30 -0.90 30.89
N ILE A 409 -12.05 -0.68 29.60
CA ILE A 409 -11.26 0.45 29.11
C ILE A 409 -11.91 1.76 29.54
N GLU A 410 -13.22 1.92 29.30
CA GLU A 410 -13.98 3.09 29.71
C GLU A 410 -13.88 3.36 31.23
N ASN A 411 -14.02 2.33 32.06
CA ASN A 411 -13.85 2.45 33.51
C ASN A 411 -12.45 2.97 33.88
N VAL A 412 -11.40 2.42 33.28
CA VAL A 412 -10.01 2.82 33.57
C VAL A 412 -9.74 4.26 33.11
N LEU A 413 -10.22 4.66 31.94
CA LEU A 413 -10.11 6.05 31.45
C LEU A 413 -10.87 7.03 32.36
N ASN A 414 -11.97 6.59 32.97
CA ASN A 414 -12.73 7.36 33.97
C ASN A 414 -12.16 7.26 35.39
N GLY A 415 -10.94 6.74 35.57
CA GLY A 415 -10.26 6.64 36.87
C GLY A 415 -10.77 5.54 37.80
N LYS A 416 -11.65 4.66 37.32
CA LYS A 416 -12.14 3.50 38.11
C LYS A 416 -11.15 2.34 37.98
N SER A 417 -10.90 1.68 39.10
CA SER A 417 -10.10 0.45 39.16
C SER A 417 -10.86 -0.73 38.54
N ILE A 418 -10.13 -1.64 37.89
CA ILE A 418 -10.67 -2.93 37.44
C ILE A 418 -9.96 -4.09 38.16
N GLU A 419 -10.56 -5.28 38.14
CA GLU A 419 -10.00 -6.47 38.80
C GLU A 419 -8.65 -6.89 38.18
N ASN A 420 -8.53 -6.83 36.85
CA ASN A 420 -7.31 -7.20 36.13
C ASN A 420 -6.28 -6.06 36.17
N LYS A 421 -5.42 -6.06 37.19
CA LYS A 421 -4.40 -5.02 37.40
C LYS A 421 -3.35 -4.91 36.30
N LYS A 422 -3.04 -6.02 35.62
CA LYS A 422 -2.12 -5.98 34.47
C LYS A 422 -2.75 -5.23 33.30
N LEU A 423 -4.00 -5.57 32.97
CA LEU A 423 -4.76 -4.88 31.92
C LEU A 423 -4.97 -3.40 32.25
N GLU A 424 -5.28 -3.08 33.52
CA GLU A 424 -5.40 -1.69 33.99
C GLU A 424 -4.12 -0.88 33.74
N GLY A 425 -2.96 -1.45 34.07
CA GLY A 425 -1.66 -0.81 33.85
C GLY A 425 -1.38 -0.55 32.37
N ILE A 426 -1.67 -1.52 31.50
CA ILE A 426 -1.47 -1.39 30.05
C ILE A 426 -2.41 -0.35 29.45
N ILE A 427 -3.69 -0.33 29.84
CA ILE A 427 -4.64 0.69 29.37
C ILE A 427 -4.16 2.10 29.74
N LYS A 428 -3.68 2.28 30.99
CA LYS A 428 -3.10 3.55 31.45
C LYS A 428 -1.87 3.95 30.65
N GLU A 429 -0.95 3.01 30.40
CA GLU A 429 0.24 3.26 29.59
C GLU A 429 -0.10 3.67 28.15
N ILE A 430 -1.01 2.94 27.51
CA ILE A 430 -1.45 3.26 26.14
C ILE A 430 -2.09 4.65 26.12
N ASN A 431 -2.99 4.95 27.07
CA ASN A 431 -3.62 6.27 27.15
C ASN A 431 -2.59 7.38 27.34
N GLU A 432 -1.61 7.19 28.23
CA GLU A 432 -0.54 8.16 28.46
C GLU A 432 0.31 8.38 27.19
N ARG A 433 0.59 7.33 26.42
CA ARG A 433 1.31 7.45 25.13
C ARG A 433 0.47 8.16 24.07
N ILE A 434 -0.86 7.96 24.05
CA ILE A 434 -1.77 8.74 23.19
C ILE A 434 -1.72 10.22 23.60
N GLU A 435 -1.80 10.53 24.89
CA GLU A 435 -1.76 11.91 25.40
C GLU A 435 -0.42 12.62 25.17
N LYS A 436 0.68 11.85 25.11
CA LYS A 436 2.02 12.35 24.75
C LYS A 436 2.20 12.61 23.26
N THR A 437 1.26 12.21 22.41
CA THR A 437 1.34 12.42 20.96
C THR A 437 1.16 13.89 20.63
N ASP A 438 2.13 14.46 19.91
CA ASP A 438 2.09 15.85 19.44
C ASP A 438 2.73 15.94 18.04
N GLU A 439 1.92 15.58 17.06
CA GLU A 439 2.29 15.49 15.64
C GLU A 439 2.65 16.86 15.06
N ILE A 440 1.84 17.88 15.35
CA ILE A 440 2.03 19.24 14.86
C ILE A 440 3.31 19.85 15.44
N LYS A 441 3.58 19.70 16.74
CA LYS A 441 4.83 20.19 17.33
C LYS A 441 6.05 19.49 16.76
N SER A 442 5.95 18.20 16.47
CA SER A 442 7.03 17.43 15.85
C SER A 442 7.30 17.90 14.42
N LEU A 443 6.25 18.20 13.64
CA LEU A 443 6.37 18.82 12.33
C LEU A 443 7.02 20.20 12.42
N LEU A 444 6.53 21.08 13.32
CA LEU A 444 7.11 22.40 13.56
C LEU A 444 8.58 22.32 13.97
N ARG A 445 8.94 21.35 14.82
CA ARG A 445 10.34 21.08 15.17
C ARG A 445 11.16 20.76 13.91
N GLY A 446 10.63 19.96 12.99
CA GLY A 446 11.23 19.71 11.69
C GLY A 446 11.40 20.97 10.84
N ILE A 447 10.37 21.82 10.77
CA ILE A 447 10.39 23.10 10.02
C ILE A 447 11.41 24.07 10.65
N ASP A 448 11.63 23.98 11.95
CA ASP A 448 12.68 24.71 12.69
C ASP A 448 14.08 24.04 12.59
N ALA A 449 14.26 23.09 11.67
CA ALA A 449 15.47 22.31 11.46
C ALA A 449 15.99 21.65 12.77
N GLY A 450 15.06 21.18 13.60
CA GLY A 450 15.31 20.40 14.80
C GLY A 450 15.36 18.89 14.52
N TYR A 451 15.85 18.14 15.50
CA TYR A 451 15.90 16.68 15.42
C TYR A 451 14.53 16.06 15.74
N ILE A 452 13.98 15.30 14.78
CA ILE A 452 12.75 14.54 14.96
C ILE A 452 13.12 13.15 15.47
N GLU A 453 12.57 12.78 16.61
CA GLU A 453 12.93 11.52 17.29
C GLU A 453 12.49 10.31 16.46
N PRO A 454 13.31 9.25 16.37
CA PRO A 454 12.92 8.01 15.70
C PRO A 454 11.89 7.24 16.54
N GLY A 455 11.05 6.46 15.88
CA GLY A 455 10.00 5.64 16.51
C GLY A 455 9.80 4.30 15.82
N ALA A 456 9.09 3.39 16.49
CA ALA A 456 8.62 2.17 15.85
C ALA A 456 7.49 2.48 14.85
N SER A 457 7.23 1.56 13.92
CA SER A 457 6.13 1.61 12.96
C SER A 457 5.50 0.23 12.80
N GLY A 458 4.30 0.18 12.20
CA GLY A 458 3.55 -1.06 11.96
C GLY A 458 2.10 -0.95 12.40
N LEU A 459 1.45 -2.09 12.60
CA LEU A 459 0.03 -2.12 12.96
C LEU A 459 -0.14 -2.11 14.48
N ILE A 460 -0.85 -1.11 15.02
CA ILE A 460 -1.17 -1.10 16.46
C ILE A 460 -2.17 -2.21 16.82
N SER A 461 -3.03 -2.61 15.87
CA SER A 461 -3.99 -3.73 16.02
C SER A 461 -3.32 -5.09 16.19
N ARG A 462 -2.02 -5.20 15.89
CA ARG A 462 -1.19 -6.36 16.20
C ARG A 462 -0.62 -6.33 17.63
N GLY A 463 -1.13 -5.45 18.49
CA GLY A 463 -0.69 -5.27 19.87
C GLY A 463 0.58 -4.45 20.02
N ASN A 464 1.07 -3.80 18.95
CA ASN A 464 2.32 -3.05 18.97
C ASN A 464 2.10 -1.58 19.34
N TYR A 465 1.78 -1.31 20.61
CA TYR A 465 1.58 0.07 21.10
C TYR A 465 2.89 0.85 21.34
N ASP A 466 4.06 0.23 21.12
CA ASP A 466 5.35 0.94 21.13
C ASP A 466 5.52 1.95 19.99
N ILE A 467 4.64 1.86 18.98
CA ILE A 467 4.48 2.88 17.93
C ILE A 467 4.12 4.23 18.54
N LEU A 468 3.35 4.25 19.64
CA LEU A 468 2.94 5.46 20.34
C LEU A 468 4.04 6.00 21.28
N PRO A 469 4.17 7.33 21.44
CA PRO A 469 3.48 8.39 20.70
C PRO A 469 3.94 8.51 19.23
N THR A 470 3.05 9.05 18.37
CA THR A 470 3.39 9.44 17.00
C THR A 470 3.94 10.87 16.94
N GLY A 471 4.25 11.37 15.74
CA GLY A 471 5.10 12.55 15.51
C GLY A 471 6.58 12.18 15.36
N ARG A 472 6.90 10.92 15.04
CA ARG A 472 8.24 10.37 15.01
C ARG A 472 8.73 10.10 13.58
N ASN A 473 10.04 10.02 13.44
CA ASN A 473 10.71 9.65 12.20
C ASN A 473 10.95 8.14 12.17
N PHE A 474 9.89 7.36 11.95
CA PHE A 474 9.92 5.92 12.21
C PHE A 474 11.04 5.15 11.48
N TYR A 475 11.42 4.02 12.06
CA TYR A 475 12.24 2.98 11.42
C TYR A 475 11.42 1.71 11.21
N THR A 476 11.96 0.79 10.40
CA THR A 476 11.30 -0.50 10.10
C THR A 476 11.80 -1.61 11.03
N LEU A 477 12.61 -2.54 10.54
CA LEU A 477 13.11 -3.69 11.32
C LEU A 477 14.46 -4.21 10.80
N ASP A 478 15.09 -5.11 11.56
CA ASP A 478 16.31 -5.82 11.14
C ASP A 478 15.95 -6.96 10.17
N PRO A 479 16.34 -6.88 8.88
CA PRO A 479 15.96 -7.84 7.86
C PRO A 479 16.51 -9.26 8.12
N TYR A 480 17.52 -9.43 8.97
CA TYR A 480 18.10 -10.74 9.30
C TYR A 480 17.31 -11.52 10.36
N ARG A 481 16.30 -10.89 10.98
CA ARG A 481 15.45 -11.53 12.00
C ARG A 481 14.17 -12.15 11.42
N VAL A 482 14.02 -12.10 10.09
CA VAL A 482 12.81 -12.47 9.35
C VAL A 482 13.03 -13.79 8.58
N PRO A 483 12.08 -14.75 8.64
CA PRO A 483 10.89 -14.72 9.46
C PRO A 483 11.23 -14.89 10.95
N THR A 484 10.43 -14.32 11.85
CA THR A 484 10.58 -14.64 13.28
C THR A 484 10.07 -16.06 13.56
N LYS A 485 10.47 -16.66 14.69
CA LYS A 485 9.96 -17.99 15.10
C LYS A 485 8.43 -18.04 15.20
N SER A 486 7.82 -16.97 15.69
CA SER A 486 6.36 -16.86 15.81
C SER A 486 5.70 -16.73 14.44
N ALA A 487 6.23 -15.87 13.56
CA ALA A 487 5.74 -15.73 12.20
C ALA A 487 5.87 -17.04 11.40
N TYR A 488 6.97 -17.78 11.57
CA TYR A 488 7.15 -19.09 10.95
C TYR A 488 6.06 -20.09 11.37
N ARG A 489 5.66 -20.12 12.65
CA ARG A 489 4.56 -20.98 13.13
C ARG A 489 3.22 -20.62 12.47
N VAL A 490 2.92 -19.34 12.34
CA VAL A 490 1.72 -18.88 11.61
C VAL A 490 1.82 -19.25 10.13
N GLY A 491 3.01 -19.14 9.53
CA GLY A 491 3.28 -19.57 8.16
C GLY A 491 3.04 -21.06 7.92
N ILE A 492 3.40 -21.93 8.88
CA ILE A 492 3.08 -23.36 8.84
C ILE A 492 1.56 -23.55 8.80
N LEU A 493 0.83 -22.91 9.71
CA LEU A 493 -0.64 -23.02 9.77
C LEU A 493 -1.30 -22.52 8.48
N LEU A 494 -0.80 -21.43 7.90
CA LEU A 494 -1.26 -20.91 6.62
C LEU A 494 -1.05 -21.92 5.48
N ALA A 495 0.14 -22.50 5.38
CA ALA A 495 0.48 -23.46 4.34
C ALA A 495 -0.39 -24.73 4.45
N GLU A 496 -0.50 -25.31 5.65
CA GLU A 496 -1.28 -26.53 5.85
C GLU A 496 -2.77 -26.30 5.61
N LYS A 497 -3.36 -25.22 6.16
CA LYS A 497 -4.77 -24.90 5.88
C LYS A 497 -5.06 -24.60 4.41
N LEU A 498 -4.12 -24.00 3.69
CA LEU A 498 -4.27 -23.77 2.25
C LEU A 498 -4.29 -25.09 1.48
N ILE A 499 -3.40 -26.00 1.84
CA ILE A 499 -3.32 -27.34 1.24
C ILE A 499 -4.60 -28.13 1.56
N GLU A 500 -5.03 -28.15 2.82
CA GLU A 500 -6.28 -28.78 3.26
C GLU A 500 -7.47 -28.25 2.46
N ARG A 501 -7.63 -26.92 2.39
CA ARG A 501 -8.73 -26.31 1.64
C ARG A 501 -8.67 -26.64 0.15
N TYR A 502 -7.48 -26.65 -0.45
CA TYR A 502 -7.35 -27.01 -1.86
C TYR A 502 -7.64 -28.50 -2.11
N LEU A 503 -7.24 -29.38 -1.19
CA LEU A 503 -7.57 -30.81 -1.25
C LEU A 503 -9.07 -31.06 -1.14
N GLU A 504 -9.78 -30.36 -0.25
CA GLU A 504 -11.24 -30.40 -0.16
C GLU A 504 -11.88 -29.94 -1.47
N ASP A 505 -11.32 -28.89 -2.08
CA ASP A 505 -11.86 -28.23 -3.26
C ASP A 505 -11.57 -28.96 -4.59
N GLU A 506 -10.47 -29.72 -4.70
CA GLU A 506 -9.97 -30.29 -5.96
C GLU A 506 -9.55 -31.77 -5.85
N GLY A 507 -9.50 -32.36 -4.66
CA GLY A 507 -9.19 -33.78 -4.42
C GLY A 507 -7.73 -34.18 -4.65
N LYS A 508 -6.81 -33.23 -4.85
CA LYS A 508 -5.38 -33.47 -5.09
C LYS A 508 -4.51 -32.33 -4.55
N TYR A 509 -3.23 -32.61 -4.32
CA TYR A 509 -2.27 -31.56 -3.96
C TYR A 509 -2.04 -30.59 -5.14
N PRO A 510 -1.86 -29.29 -4.88
CA PRO A 510 -1.42 -28.36 -5.91
C PRO A 510 0.05 -28.64 -6.25
N GLU A 511 0.41 -28.67 -7.54
CA GLU A 511 1.80 -28.85 -7.94
C GLU A 511 2.59 -27.54 -7.83
N ASN A 512 1.97 -26.41 -8.18
CA ASN A 512 2.57 -25.09 -8.09
C ASN A 512 1.57 -24.04 -7.57
N ILE A 513 2.00 -23.29 -6.56
CA ILE A 513 1.25 -22.18 -5.98
C ILE A 513 1.89 -20.86 -6.41
N ALA A 514 1.12 -19.96 -7.03
CA ALA A 514 1.60 -18.61 -7.34
C ALA A 514 1.29 -17.63 -6.21
N LEU A 515 2.32 -17.00 -5.63
CA LEU A 515 2.16 -16.09 -4.49
C LEU A 515 2.49 -14.65 -4.87
N TYR A 516 1.69 -13.71 -4.39
CA TYR A 516 2.12 -12.32 -4.29
C TYR A 516 2.78 -12.08 -2.93
N TRP A 517 4.11 -11.90 -2.92
CA TRP A 517 4.85 -11.61 -1.69
C TRP A 517 5.06 -10.10 -1.52
N MET A 518 4.31 -9.53 -0.57
CA MET A 518 4.27 -8.09 -0.26
C MET A 518 5.17 -7.71 0.90
N ALA A 519 5.72 -6.50 0.89
CA ALA A 519 6.58 -6.01 1.97
C ALA A 519 5.85 -5.87 3.31
N SER A 520 4.51 -5.74 3.29
CA SER A 520 3.64 -5.84 4.46
C SER A 520 3.79 -7.18 5.17
N ASP A 521 4.08 -8.28 4.47
CA ASP A 521 4.38 -9.56 5.12
C ASP A 521 5.53 -9.46 6.11
N ILE A 522 6.60 -8.77 5.70
CA ILE A 522 7.79 -8.61 6.52
C ILE A 522 7.56 -7.54 7.58
N MET A 523 7.04 -6.36 7.20
CA MET A 523 7.00 -5.20 8.10
C MET A 523 5.75 -5.13 9.00
N TRP A 524 4.68 -5.88 8.72
CA TRP A 524 3.50 -5.97 9.58
C TRP A 524 3.38 -7.31 10.30
N ALA A 525 3.85 -8.38 9.65
CA ALA A 525 3.62 -9.74 10.10
C ALA A 525 4.92 -10.50 10.41
N ASP A 526 6.09 -9.84 10.41
CA ASP A 526 7.38 -10.45 10.73
C ASP A 526 7.76 -11.67 9.86
N GLY A 527 7.18 -11.80 8.66
CA GLY A 527 7.49 -12.85 7.68
C GLY A 527 6.60 -14.09 7.72
N GLU A 528 5.30 -13.98 7.99
CA GLU A 528 4.38 -15.14 7.98
C GLU A 528 4.30 -15.84 6.62
N CYS A 529 4.21 -15.08 5.52
CA CYS A 529 4.20 -15.60 4.14
C CYS A 529 5.58 -16.15 3.76
N MET A 530 6.66 -15.51 4.20
CA MET A 530 8.00 -16.08 4.08
C MET A 530 8.10 -17.46 4.74
N GLY A 531 7.54 -17.60 5.95
CA GLY A 531 7.48 -18.87 6.66
C GLY A 531 6.61 -19.91 5.95
N MET A 532 5.47 -19.48 5.39
CA MET A 532 4.59 -20.31 4.57
C MET A 532 5.33 -20.85 3.33
N ILE A 533 6.05 -19.99 2.59
CA ILE A 533 6.83 -20.40 1.42
C ILE A 533 7.88 -21.46 1.80
N LEU A 534 8.63 -21.24 2.88
CA LEU A 534 9.60 -22.22 3.37
C LEU A 534 8.93 -23.56 3.70
N HIS A 535 7.78 -23.53 4.37
CA HIS A 535 7.06 -24.74 4.75
C HIS A 535 6.45 -25.49 3.55
N LEU A 536 5.92 -24.78 2.54
CA LEU A 536 5.45 -25.38 1.29
C LEU A 536 6.56 -26.18 0.59
N LEU A 537 7.78 -25.63 0.57
CA LEU A 537 8.99 -26.28 0.06
C LEU A 537 9.50 -27.42 0.95
N GLY A 538 9.00 -27.54 2.18
CA GLY A 538 9.47 -28.50 3.18
C GLY A 538 10.83 -28.13 3.76
N VAL A 539 11.02 -26.85 4.07
CA VAL A 539 12.24 -26.28 4.64
C VAL A 539 11.89 -25.49 5.91
N LYS A 540 12.77 -25.50 6.91
CA LYS A 540 12.63 -24.71 8.14
C LYS A 540 13.85 -23.80 8.37
N PRO A 541 13.66 -22.57 8.87
CA PRO A 541 14.75 -21.66 9.17
C PRO A 541 15.50 -22.05 10.46
N VAL A 542 16.83 -21.89 10.44
CA VAL A 542 17.73 -22.10 11.58
C VAL A 542 18.09 -20.76 12.20
N TYR A 543 17.97 -20.65 13.53
CA TYR A 543 18.13 -19.40 14.25
C TYR A 543 19.38 -19.39 15.14
N LYS A 544 20.14 -18.28 15.13
CA LYS A 544 21.21 -17.99 16.10
C LYS A 544 21.13 -16.52 16.53
N GLY A 545 21.04 -16.28 17.84
CA GLY A 545 20.90 -14.91 18.37
C GLY A 545 19.66 -14.16 17.86
N GLY A 546 18.57 -14.88 17.57
CA GLY A 546 17.34 -14.30 17.02
C GLY A 546 17.40 -13.95 15.52
N LYS A 547 18.51 -14.23 14.85
CA LYS A 547 18.68 -14.06 13.39
C LYS A 547 18.57 -15.40 12.68
N VAL A 548 18.06 -15.38 11.46
CA VAL A 548 18.07 -16.54 10.57
C VAL A 548 19.47 -16.66 9.96
N VAL A 549 20.12 -17.80 10.20
CA VAL A 549 21.51 -18.02 9.79
C VAL A 549 21.68 -19.15 8.76
N ASP A 550 20.71 -20.05 8.69
CA ASP A 550 20.72 -21.16 7.73
C ASP A 550 19.29 -21.71 7.52
N LEU A 551 19.16 -22.71 6.67
CA LEU A 551 17.95 -23.46 6.36
C LEU A 551 18.18 -24.95 6.55
N GLU A 552 17.21 -25.66 7.09
CA GLU A 552 17.23 -27.12 7.25
C GLU A 552 16.10 -27.74 6.43
N ILE A 553 16.39 -28.83 5.72
CA ILE A 553 15.40 -29.55 4.93
C ILE A 553 14.61 -30.46 5.87
N ILE A 554 13.28 -30.40 5.79
CA ILE A 554 12.38 -31.34 6.49
C ILE A 554 12.33 -32.62 5.65
N PRO A 555 12.70 -33.80 6.20
CA PRO A 555 12.60 -35.08 5.49
C PRO A 555 11.15 -35.41 5.08
N LEU A 556 10.95 -36.17 4.00
CA LEU A 556 9.60 -36.50 3.52
C LEU A 556 8.80 -37.32 4.54
N GLU A 557 9.47 -38.11 5.37
CA GLU A 557 8.86 -38.90 6.45
C GLU A 557 8.22 -38.01 7.52
N GLU A 558 8.82 -36.84 7.77
CA GLU A 558 8.28 -35.81 8.66
C GLU A 558 7.25 -34.93 7.96
N LEU A 559 7.51 -34.56 6.69
CA LEU A 559 6.65 -33.67 5.90
C LEU A 559 5.31 -34.32 5.54
N LYS A 560 5.28 -35.63 5.27
CA LYS A 560 4.08 -36.45 4.97
C LYS A 560 3.22 -35.98 3.79
N ARG A 561 3.75 -35.12 2.93
CA ARG A 561 3.13 -34.64 1.69
C ARG A 561 4.22 -34.31 0.66
N PRO A 562 3.87 -34.13 -0.62
CA PRO A 562 4.80 -33.61 -1.60
C PRO A 562 5.33 -32.22 -1.22
N ARG A 563 6.55 -31.90 -1.65
CA ARG A 563 7.07 -30.54 -1.69
C ARG A 563 6.38 -29.80 -2.83
N ILE A 564 5.73 -28.70 -2.47
CA ILE A 564 4.91 -27.90 -3.41
C ILE A 564 5.82 -26.87 -4.08
N ASP A 565 5.75 -26.75 -5.41
CA ASP A 565 6.49 -25.70 -6.11
C ASP A 565 5.81 -24.33 -5.92
N VAL A 566 6.59 -23.26 -6.06
CA VAL A 566 6.12 -21.90 -5.79
C VAL A 566 6.56 -20.94 -6.87
N THR A 567 5.64 -20.15 -7.41
CA THR A 567 5.94 -19.05 -8.33
C THR A 567 5.66 -17.72 -7.64
N ILE A 568 6.72 -16.98 -7.31
CA ILE A 568 6.63 -15.85 -6.40
C ILE A 568 6.79 -14.56 -7.18
N ARG A 569 5.73 -13.74 -7.21
CA ARG A 569 5.84 -12.32 -7.58
C ARG A 569 6.18 -11.54 -6.30
N VAL A 570 7.40 -11.02 -6.17
CA VAL A 570 7.77 -10.12 -5.05
C VAL A 570 7.46 -8.67 -5.36
N SER A 571 7.12 -7.86 -4.35
CA SER A 571 7.01 -6.41 -4.52
C SER A 571 8.38 -5.77 -4.75
N GLY A 572 8.41 -4.65 -5.48
CA GLY A 572 9.62 -3.85 -5.66
C GLY A 572 10.20 -3.32 -4.34
N ILE A 573 9.35 -3.19 -3.31
CA ILE A 573 9.76 -2.80 -1.95
C ILE A 573 10.53 -3.96 -1.30
N ILE A 574 10.08 -5.21 -1.40
CA ILE A 574 10.86 -6.37 -0.91
C ILE A 574 12.21 -6.43 -1.62
N ARG A 575 12.22 -6.32 -2.96
CA ARG A 575 13.44 -6.31 -3.77
C ARG A 575 14.47 -5.31 -3.23
N ASP A 576 14.01 -4.14 -2.81
CA ASP A 576 14.89 -3.03 -2.42
C ASP A 576 15.25 -3.01 -0.93
N MET A 577 14.35 -3.47 -0.07
CA MET A 577 14.50 -3.45 1.39
C MET A 577 15.09 -4.74 1.95
N PHE A 578 14.76 -5.88 1.35
CA PHE A 578 14.95 -7.23 1.89
C PHE A 578 15.59 -8.20 0.87
N PRO A 579 16.68 -7.82 0.18
CA PRO A 579 17.32 -8.72 -0.79
C PRO A 579 17.82 -10.01 -0.14
N ASN A 580 18.25 -9.96 1.13
CA ASN A 580 18.65 -11.15 1.90
C ASN A 580 17.51 -12.15 2.07
N CYS A 581 16.26 -11.69 2.21
CA CYS A 581 15.10 -12.58 2.31
C CYS A 581 14.81 -13.27 0.97
N ILE A 582 14.95 -12.54 -0.15
CA ILE A 582 14.86 -13.10 -1.50
C ILE A 582 15.93 -14.18 -1.71
N GLU A 583 17.18 -13.88 -1.36
CA GLU A 583 18.29 -14.82 -1.48
C GLU A 583 18.08 -16.08 -0.64
N LEU A 584 17.53 -15.95 0.57
CA LEU A 584 17.24 -17.09 1.45
C LEU A 584 16.17 -18.02 0.84
N ILE A 585 15.08 -17.46 0.29
CA ILE A 585 14.03 -18.26 -0.37
C ILE A 585 14.56 -18.92 -1.64
N ASP A 586 15.32 -18.20 -2.47
CA ASP A 586 15.96 -18.77 -3.66
C ASP A 586 16.95 -19.89 -3.30
N GLU A 587 17.66 -19.76 -2.18
CA GLU A 587 18.52 -20.82 -1.66
C GLU A 587 17.73 -22.05 -1.20
N ALA A 588 16.57 -21.88 -0.56
CA ALA A 588 15.67 -22.98 -0.22
C ALA A 588 15.24 -23.76 -1.48
N ILE A 589 14.82 -23.05 -2.52
CA ILE A 589 14.39 -23.63 -3.81
C ILE A 589 15.52 -24.42 -4.45
N MET A 590 16.74 -23.86 -4.50
CA MET A 590 17.90 -24.55 -5.06
C MET A 590 18.31 -25.79 -4.26
N ARG A 591 18.18 -25.77 -2.92
CA ARG A 591 18.46 -26.95 -2.08
C ARG A 591 17.44 -28.06 -2.34
N VAL A 592 16.15 -27.72 -2.37
CA VAL A 592 15.05 -28.66 -2.62
C VAL A 592 15.11 -29.27 -4.02
N ALA A 593 15.46 -28.48 -5.03
CA ALA A 593 15.59 -28.94 -6.42
C ALA A 593 16.69 -30.00 -6.62
N LYS A 594 17.68 -30.07 -5.71
CA LYS A 594 18.82 -31.03 -5.79
C LYS A 594 18.58 -32.33 -5.04
N LEU A 595 17.50 -32.44 -4.27
CA LEU A 595 17.24 -33.62 -3.45
C LEU A 595 17.01 -34.85 -4.32
N ASP A 596 17.49 -36.01 -3.87
CA ASP A 596 17.21 -37.27 -4.54
C ASP A 596 15.85 -37.85 -4.12
N GLU A 597 14.78 -37.17 -4.53
CA GLU A 597 13.40 -37.54 -4.21
C GLU A 597 12.61 -37.88 -5.49
N PRO A 598 11.56 -38.74 -5.38
CA PRO A 598 10.61 -39.01 -6.46
C PRO A 598 9.88 -37.75 -6.94
N LEU A 599 9.62 -37.64 -8.26
CA LEU A 599 9.01 -36.43 -8.85
C LEU A 599 7.56 -36.20 -8.43
N ASN A 600 6.83 -37.25 -8.04
CA ASN A 600 5.48 -37.15 -7.48
C ASN A 600 5.46 -36.68 -6.01
N MET A 601 6.63 -36.62 -5.35
CA MET A 601 6.80 -36.11 -3.99
C MET A 601 7.62 -34.81 -3.93
N ASN A 602 8.19 -34.37 -5.05
CA ASN A 602 8.93 -33.12 -5.14
C ASN A 602 8.62 -32.41 -6.46
N PHE A 603 7.59 -31.56 -6.43
CA PHE A 603 7.14 -30.83 -7.62
C PHE A 603 8.13 -29.76 -8.07
N VAL A 604 8.93 -29.21 -7.15
CA VAL A 604 10.04 -28.29 -7.49
C VAL A 604 11.03 -29.00 -8.41
N LYS A 605 11.50 -30.20 -8.02
CA LYS A 605 12.42 -31.02 -8.82
C LYS A 605 11.79 -31.43 -10.15
N LYS A 606 10.52 -31.84 -10.13
CA LYS A 606 9.75 -32.18 -11.35
C LYS A 606 9.83 -31.04 -12.38
N HIS A 607 9.45 -29.82 -12.01
CA HIS A 607 9.46 -28.69 -12.93
C HIS A 607 10.87 -28.21 -13.30
N VAL A 608 11.86 -28.36 -12.40
CA VAL A 608 13.27 -28.07 -12.73
C VAL A 608 13.79 -29.03 -13.82
N ILE A 609 13.47 -30.33 -13.74
CA ILE A 609 13.85 -31.31 -14.77
C ILE A 609 13.18 -30.98 -16.11
N GLU A 610 11.91 -30.58 -16.10
CA GLU A 610 11.23 -30.10 -17.32
C GLU A 610 11.96 -28.90 -17.94
N GLY A 611 12.40 -27.94 -17.12
CA GLY A 611 13.22 -26.80 -17.57
C GLY A 611 14.56 -27.23 -18.17
N LEU A 612 15.24 -28.20 -17.55
CA LEU A 612 16.50 -28.77 -18.06
C LEU A 612 16.30 -29.48 -19.40
N ASN A 613 15.21 -30.24 -19.56
CA ASN A 613 14.85 -30.89 -20.82
C ASN A 613 14.57 -29.85 -21.93
N ASN A 614 14.07 -28.67 -21.55
CA ASN A 614 13.92 -27.51 -22.41
C ASN A 614 15.21 -26.69 -22.59
N LYS A 615 16.38 -27.27 -22.31
CA LYS A 615 17.72 -26.69 -22.50
C LYS A 615 18.05 -25.48 -21.62
N LEU A 616 17.30 -25.24 -20.55
CA LEU A 616 17.68 -24.23 -19.55
C LEU A 616 18.89 -24.71 -18.76
N SER A 617 19.76 -23.80 -18.33
CA SER A 617 20.76 -24.14 -17.31
C SER A 617 20.07 -24.48 -15.99
N PHE A 618 20.73 -25.26 -15.12
CA PHE A 618 20.19 -25.55 -13.78
C PHE A 618 19.80 -24.28 -13.03
N ARG A 619 20.60 -23.21 -13.16
CA ARG A 619 20.30 -21.94 -12.50
C ARG A 619 19.02 -21.31 -13.04
N GLU A 620 18.84 -21.27 -14.35
CA GLU A 620 17.63 -20.73 -14.98
C GLU A 620 16.40 -21.58 -14.67
N ALA A 621 16.53 -22.91 -14.68
CA ALA A 621 15.45 -23.83 -14.34
C ALA A 621 14.96 -23.67 -12.88
N THR A 622 15.82 -23.16 -11.98
CA THR A 622 15.46 -22.86 -10.57
C THR A 622 14.87 -21.47 -10.34
N PHE A 623 14.71 -20.62 -11.37
CA PHE A 623 14.08 -19.32 -11.17
C PHE A 623 12.63 -19.50 -10.74
N ARG A 624 12.27 -18.88 -9.61
CA ARG A 624 10.91 -18.87 -9.06
C ARG A 624 10.49 -17.52 -8.51
N ILE A 625 11.42 -16.58 -8.34
CA ILE A 625 11.17 -15.26 -7.76
C ILE A 625 11.27 -14.21 -8.86
N PHE A 626 10.16 -13.49 -9.10
CA PHE A 626 10.01 -12.52 -10.16
C PHE A 626 9.51 -11.17 -9.61
N CYS A 627 9.93 -10.06 -10.23
CA CYS A 627 9.56 -8.70 -9.84
C CYS A 627 9.51 -7.77 -11.05
N SER A 628 9.21 -6.50 -10.81
CA SER A 628 9.48 -5.44 -11.78
C SER A 628 10.97 -5.27 -12.06
N SER A 629 11.27 -4.70 -13.22
CA SER A 629 12.63 -4.40 -13.65
C SER A 629 13.40 -3.57 -12.61
N PRO A 630 14.74 -3.72 -12.49
CA PRO A 630 15.53 -2.97 -11.51
C PRO A 630 15.32 -1.48 -11.63
N GLY A 631 15.09 -0.83 -10.48
CA GLY A 631 14.89 0.61 -10.39
C GLY A 631 13.53 1.13 -10.85
N THR A 632 12.57 0.25 -11.13
CA THR A 632 11.15 0.58 -11.39
C THR A 632 10.23 -0.05 -10.35
N TYR A 633 9.00 0.46 -10.26
CA TYR A 633 7.96 -0.01 -9.33
C TYR A 633 6.61 -0.10 -10.06
N GLY A 634 5.73 -0.97 -9.58
CA GLY A 634 4.41 -1.19 -10.14
C GLY A 634 4.24 -2.57 -10.78
N ASN A 635 3.13 -2.75 -11.47
CA ASN A 635 2.73 -4.03 -12.09
C ASN A 635 2.18 -3.88 -13.52
N GLY A 636 2.08 -2.66 -14.05
CA GLY A 636 1.46 -2.37 -15.34
C GLY A 636 -0.07 -2.41 -15.32
N VAL A 637 -0.66 -3.50 -14.85
CA VAL A 637 -2.11 -3.76 -14.86
C VAL A 637 -2.92 -2.64 -14.22
N LYS A 638 -2.47 -2.08 -13.10
CA LYS A 638 -3.17 -0.95 -12.47
C LYS A 638 -3.33 0.26 -13.40
N TYR A 639 -2.31 0.53 -14.23
CA TYR A 639 -2.36 1.63 -15.18
C TYR A 639 -3.31 1.33 -16.34
N ALA A 640 -3.35 0.08 -16.81
CA ALA A 640 -4.31 -0.35 -17.83
C ALA A 640 -5.74 -0.16 -17.34
N VAL A 641 -6.04 -0.61 -16.12
CA VAL A 641 -7.37 -0.48 -15.49
C VAL A 641 -7.75 0.99 -15.30
N TYR A 642 -6.88 1.81 -14.70
CA TYR A 642 -7.19 3.23 -14.46
C TYR A 642 -7.32 4.06 -15.74
N ALA A 643 -6.52 3.75 -16.76
CA ALA A 643 -6.63 4.41 -18.06
C ALA A 643 -7.80 3.88 -18.90
N SER A 644 -8.44 2.79 -18.49
CA SER A 644 -9.39 2.01 -19.31
C SER A 644 -8.78 1.65 -20.67
N ALA A 645 -7.50 1.31 -20.67
CA ALA A 645 -6.69 1.02 -21.86
C ALA A 645 -6.42 -0.49 -21.99
N TRP A 646 -7.49 -1.27 -22.12
CA TRP A 646 -7.51 -2.71 -22.33
C TRP A 646 -8.87 -3.12 -22.92
N GLU A 647 -8.90 -4.14 -23.77
CA GLU A 647 -10.14 -4.68 -24.37
C GLU A 647 -10.52 -6.04 -23.78
N ASP A 648 -9.52 -6.91 -23.56
CA ASP A 648 -9.73 -8.27 -23.07
C ASP A 648 -8.74 -8.68 -21.96
N VAL A 649 -8.86 -9.92 -21.52
CA VAL A 649 -8.02 -10.47 -20.43
C VAL A 649 -6.62 -10.80 -20.92
N GLU A 650 -6.43 -10.98 -22.22
CA GLU A 650 -5.15 -11.20 -22.88
C GLU A 650 -4.28 -9.94 -22.80
N ASP A 651 -4.84 -8.75 -23.05
CA ASP A 651 -4.14 -7.47 -22.89
C ASP A 651 -3.55 -7.32 -21.48
N LEU A 652 -4.36 -7.61 -20.46
CA LEU A 652 -3.95 -7.51 -19.05
C LEU A 652 -2.85 -8.54 -18.72
N LYS A 653 -2.87 -9.71 -19.34
CA LYS A 653 -1.81 -10.72 -19.21
C LYS A 653 -0.51 -10.22 -19.85
N ASP A 654 -0.55 -9.62 -21.04
CA ASP A 654 0.64 -9.10 -21.71
C ASP A 654 1.28 -7.95 -20.95
N VAL A 655 0.46 -7.01 -20.46
CA VAL A 655 0.91 -5.93 -19.60
C VAL A 655 1.55 -6.50 -18.33
N PHE A 656 0.92 -7.47 -17.67
CA PHE A 656 1.46 -8.06 -16.46
C PHE A 656 2.81 -8.76 -16.70
N VAL A 657 2.92 -9.57 -17.75
CA VAL A 657 4.14 -10.32 -18.08
C VAL A 657 5.28 -9.37 -18.47
N HIS A 658 5.01 -8.34 -19.28
CA HIS A 658 6.00 -7.33 -19.66
C HIS A 658 6.61 -6.62 -18.45
N TRP A 659 5.76 -6.27 -17.48
CA TRP A 659 6.20 -5.55 -16.29
C TRP A 659 6.89 -6.42 -15.26
N ASN A 660 6.53 -7.70 -15.13
CA ASN A 660 6.89 -8.51 -13.96
C ASN A 660 7.80 -9.72 -14.26
N SER A 661 8.25 -9.92 -15.50
CA SER A 661 9.05 -11.11 -15.89
C SER A 661 10.56 -10.98 -15.65
N TYR A 662 10.97 -10.31 -14.57
CA TYR A 662 12.40 -10.17 -14.21
C TYR A 662 12.73 -11.04 -13.01
N ALA A 663 13.64 -12.00 -13.19
CA ALA A 663 14.06 -12.95 -12.17
C ALA A 663 15.01 -12.31 -11.15
N TYR A 664 14.88 -12.71 -9.88
CA TYR A 664 15.72 -12.30 -8.76
C TYR A 664 16.12 -13.51 -7.89
N GLY A 665 17.25 -13.41 -7.21
CA GLY A 665 17.76 -14.46 -6.34
C GLY A 665 19.26 -14.30 -6.09
N LYS A 666 19.89 -15.31 -5.50
CA LYS A 666 21.34 -15.34 -5.28
C LYS A 666 22.06 -15.23 -6.62
N ASN A 667 22.93 -14.23 -6.74
CA ASN A 667 23.66 -13.87 -7.97
C ASN A 667 22.76 -13.54 -9.19
N VAL A 668 21.49 -13.20 -8.97
CA VAL A 668 20.54 -12.85 -10.04
C VAL A 668 19.79 -11.58 -9.64
N TYR A 669 19.98 -10.51 -10.40
CA TYR A 669 19.39 -9.21 -10.10
C TYR A 669 18.68 -8.64 -11.32
N GLY A 670 17.39 -8.98 -11.46
CA GLY A 670 16.53 -8.46 -12.52
C GLY A 670 16.87 -8.97 -13.92
N LYS A 671 17.20 -10.26 -14.06
CA LYS A 671 17.40 -10.87 -15.39
C LYS A 671 16.04 -11.03 -16.07
N LYS A 672 15.82 -10.40 -17.23
CA LYS A 672 14.59 -10.57 -18.00
C LYS A 672 14.47 -12.03 -18.45
N SER A 673 13.38 -12.68 -18.05
CA SER A 673 13.18 -14.14 -18.15
C SER A 673 11.72 -14.45 -18.51
N THR A 674 11.21 -13.81 -19.56
CA THR A 674 9.80 -13.86 -19.97
C THR A 674 9.32 -15.29 -20.25
N GLU A 675 10.03 -16.03 -21.10
CA GLU A 675 9.68 -17.42 -21.45
C GLU A 675 9.64 -18.34 -20.23
N ILE A 676 10.63 -18.19 -19.32
CA ILE A 676 10.68 -18.95 -18.07
C ILE A 676 9.48 -18.60 -17.20
N PHE A 677 9.18 -17.32 -17.03
CA PHE A 677 8.05 -16.88 -16.22
C PHE A 677 6.73 -17.43 -16.76
N GLU A 678 6.48 -17.32 -18.07
CA GLU A 678 5.27 -17.86 -18.70
C GLU A 678 5.18 -19.39 -18.56
N SER A 679 6.29 -20.11 -18.71
CA SER A 679 6.33 -21.57 -18.53
C SER A 679 5.90 -21.98 -17.12
N LEU A 680 6.31 -21.22 -16.10
CA LEU A 680 5.92 -21.47 -14.71
C LEU A 680 4.45 -21.14 -14.49
N LEU A 681 3.95 -20.03 -15.05
CA LEU A 681 2.54 -19.66 -14.94
C LEU A 681 1.60 -20.73 -15.54
N LYS A 682 2.05 -21.50 -16.54
CA LYS A 682 1.29 -22.64 -17.09
C LYS A 682 1.15 -23.82 -16.12
N THR A 683 2.03 -23.92 -15.12
CA THR A 683 2.00 -24.99 -14.10
C THR A 683 1.17 -24.61 -12.86
N VAL A 684 0.80 -23.33 -12.71
CA VAL A 684 0.12 -22.81 -11.51
C VAL A 684 -1.28 -23.42 -11.35
N ASP A 685 -1.53 -24.00 -10.17
CA ASP A 685 -2.82 -24.59 -9.76
C ASP A 685 -3.73 -23.63 -9.01
N LEU A 686 -3.14 -22.76 -8.21
CA LEU A 686 -3.86 -21.73 -7.46
C LEU A 686 -2.98 -20.50 -7.26
N THR A 687 -3.62 -19.36 -7.01
CA THR A 687 -2.93 -18.15 -6.56
C THR A 687 -3.25 -17.83 -5.11
N PHE A 688 -2.29 -17.23 -4.41
CA PHE A 688 -2.42 -16.92 -3.00
C PHE A 688 -1.95 -15.50 -2.66
N ASN A 689 -2.68 -14.87 -1.76
CA ASN A 689 -2.27 -13.69 -1.02
C ASN A 689 -2.86 -13.75 0.41
N LYS A 690 -2.59 -12.77 1.26
CA LYS A 690 -3.14 -12.74 2.62
C LYS A 690 -3.53 -11.34 3.10
N VAL A 691 -4.42 -11.31 4.08
CA VAL A 691 -4.80 -10.13 4.85
C VAL A 691 -4.30 -10.29 6.30
N VAL A 692 -3.73 -9.21 6.84
CA VAL A 692 -3.16 -9.16 8.20
C VAL A 692 -3.96 -8.22 9.11
N THR A 693 -4.82 -7.39 8.53
CA THR A 693 -5.41 -6.23 9.20
C THR A 693 -6.68 -5.79 8.47
N ASP A 694 -7.61 -5.10 9.14
CA ASP A 694 -8.83 -4.56 8.51
C ASP A 694 -8.70 -3.09 8.07
N GLU A 695 -7.62 -2.44 8.50
CA GLU A 695 -7.18 -1.11 8.13
C GLU A 695 -6.97 -1.05 6.60
N TYR A 696 -6.42 -2.12 6.02
CA TYR A 696 -6.18 -2.26 4.59
C TYR A 696 -6.86 -3.50 4.02
N ASP A 697 -7.51 -3.34 2.87
CA ASP A 697 -8.24 -4.40 2.20
C ASP A 697 -8.02 -4.41 0.67
N LEU A 698 -8.71 -5.33 0.00
CA LEU A 698 -8.62 -5.60 -1.43
C LEU A 698 -8.95 -4.41 -2.33
N LEU A 699 -9.87 -3.55 -1.90
CA LEU A 699 -10.42 -2.44 -2.65
C LEU A 699 -9.66 -1.14 -2.34
N GLY A 700 -9.16 -1.01 -1.10
CA GLY A 700 -8.36 0.16 -0.69
C GLY A 700 -6.96 0.29 -1.31
N CYS A 701 -6.43 -0.72 -2.02
CA CYS A 701 -5.10 -0.60 -2.65
C CYS A 701 -4.96 -1.32 -4.01
N CYS A 702 -4.45 -0.57 -4.99
CA CYS A 702 -4.19 -1.06 -6.35
C CYS A 702 -3.20 -2.22 -6.44
N CYS A 703 -2.40 -2.46 -5.39
CA CYS A 703 -1.45 -3.55 -5.35
C CYS A 703 -2.15 -4.92 -5.38
N TYR A 704 -3.35 -5.04 -4.80
CA TYR A 704 -4.09 -6.31 -4.74
C TYR A 704 -4.60 -6.72 -6.12
N PHE A 705 -5.48 -5.93 -6.74
CA PHE A 705 -5.99 -6.28 -8.07
C PHE A 705 -4.91 -6.21 -9.15
N GLY A 706 -4.03 -5.19 -9.11
CA GLY A 706 -3.02 -5.01 -10.15
C GLY A 706 -1.91 -6.06 -10.12
N THR A 707 -1.60 -6.60 -8.93
CA THR A 707 -0.55 -7.64 -8.82
C THR A 707 -1.11 -9.03 -8.65
N HIS A 708 -1.91 -9.28 -7.60
CA HIS A 708 -2.48 -10.62 -7.38
C HIS A 708 -3.51 -10.93 -8.46
N GLY A 709 -4.44 -10.01 -8.74
CA GLY A 709 -5.39 -10.18 -9.85
C GLY A 709 -4.70 -10.31 -11.21
N GLY A 710 -3.67 -9.50 -11.48
CA GLY A 710 -2.82 -9.62 -12.66
C GLY A 710 -2.11 -10.98 -12.79
N LEU A 711 -1.56 -11.49 -11.68
CA LEU A 711 -0.93 -12.82 -11.60
C LEU A 711 -1.92 -13.94 -11.86
N THR A 712 -3.09 -13.89 -11.20
CA THR A 712 -4.18 -14.86 -11.40
C THR A 712 -4.66 -14.84 -12.85
N ASN A 713 -4.81 -13.65 -13.44
CA ASN A 713 -5.22 -13.51 -14.82
C ASN A 713 -4.18 -14.09 -15.79
N ALA A 714 -2.91 -13.75 -15.62
CA ALA A 714 -1.82 -14.26 -16.46
C ALA A 714 -1.72 -15.79 -16.39
N ALA A 715 -1.80 -16.38 -15.19
CA ALA A 715 -1.85 -17.83 -15.02
C ALA A 715 -3.07 -18.48 -15.70
N ARG A 716 -4.27 -17.88 -15.51
CA ARG A 716 -5.52 -18.34 -16.12
C ARG A 716 -5.45 -18.38 -17.65
N VAL A 717 -4.99 -17.29 -18.26
CA VAL A 717 -4.88 -17.15 -19.72
C VAL A 717 -3.83 -18.13 -20.27
N LEU A 718 -2.62 -18.14 -19.70
CA LEU A 718 -1.53 -19.00 -20.20
C LEU A 718 -1.81 -20.49 -20.03
N ARG A 719 -2.48 -20.88 -18.94
CA ARG A 719 -2.84 -22.29 -18.67
C ARG A 719 -4.11 -22.73 -19.41
N ASN A 720 -4.90 -21.78 -19.91
CA ASN A 720 -6.23 -22.02 -20.46
C ASN A 720 -7.13 -22.85 -19.51
N LYS A 721 -7.08 -22.53 -18.22
CA LYS A 721 -7.87 -23.18 -17.15
C LYS A 721 -8.27 -22.17 -16.09
N LYS A 722 -9.40 -22.41 -15.43
CA LYS A 722 -9.81 -21.60 -14.27
C LYS A 722 -8.80 -21.81 -13.14
N ILE A 723 -8.25 -20.72 -12.62
CA ILE A 723 -7.36 -20.71 -11.46
C ILE A 723 -8.13 -20.18 -10.26
N LYS A 724 -8.13 -20.93 -9.15
CA LYS A 724 -8.72 -20.48 -7.89
C LYS A 724 -7.74 -19.54 -7.19
N ALA A 725 -8.26 -18.42 -6.69
CA ALA A 725 -7.51 -17.47 -5.89
C ALA A 725 -7.94 -17.58 -4.43
N TYR A 726 -6.98 -17.80 -3.54
CA TYR A 726 -7.20 -17.93 -2.10
C TYR A 726 -6.57 -16.77 -1.34
N TYR A 727 -7.16 -16.46 -0.19
CA TYR A 727 -6.72 -15.44 0.75
C TYR A 727 -6.57 -16.03 2.14
N GLY A 728 -5.37 -15.91 2.71
CA GLY A 728 -5.14 -16.20 4.13
C GLY A 728 -5.60 -15.04 5.00
N ASP A 729 -6.35 -15.36 6.06
CA ASP A 729 -6.72 -14.40 7.11
C ASP A 729 -5.82 -14.62 8.33
N THR A 730 -5.01 -13.62 8.62
CA THR A 730 -4.07 -13.58 9.75
C THR A 730 -4.28 -12.38 10.65
N ARG A 731 -5.45 -11.70 10.54
CA ARG A 731 -5.85 -10.62 11.46
C ARG A 731 -5.75 -11.07 12.90
N ASN A 732 -6.25 -12.28 13.17
CA ASN A 732 -6.00 -13.00 14.40
C ASN A 732 -4.95 -14.10 14.19
N SER A 733 -3.70 -13.87 14.59
CA SER A 733 -2.62 -14.86 14.42
C SER A 733 -2.86 -16.19 15.15
N LYS A 734 -3.75 -16.21 16.15
CA LYS A 734 -4.14 -17.43 16.88
C LYS A 734 -5.21 -18.24 16.14
N ASN A 735 -5.95 -17.61 15.21
CA ASN A 735 -7.00 -18.25 14.44
C ASN A 735 -6.83 -17.94 12.95
N VAL A 736 -5.87 -18.63 12.33
CA VAL A 736 -5.60 -18.54 10.90
C VAL A 736 -6.74 -19.19 10.12
N ALA A 737 -7.24 -18.53 9.07
CA ALA A 737 -8.24 -19.09 8.17
C ALA A 737 -7.85 -18.91 6.70
N ILE A 738 -8.42 -19.73 5.82
CA ILE A 738 -8.28 -19.61 4.37
C ILE A 738 -9.67 -19.34 3.80
N ARG A 739 -9.78 -18.26 3.01
CA ARG A 739 -10.95 -17.92 2.22
C ARG A 739 -10.61 -18.00 0.75
N THR A 740 -11.62 -18.13 -0.08
CA THR A 740 -11.54 -17.78 -1.49
C THR A 740 -11.50 -16.26 -1.65
N LEU A 741 -10.97 -15.77 -2.78
CA LEU A 741 -11.04 -14.34 -3.13
C LEU A 741 -12.48 -13.82 -3.12
N LYS A 742 -13.46 -14.66 -3.52
CA LYS A 742 -14.87 -14.29 -3.52
C LYS A 742 -15.38 -14.03 -2.11
N GLU A 743 -15.14 -14.95 -1.18
CA GLU A 743 -15.56 -14.80 0.22
C GLU A 743 -14.90 -13.59 0.89
N GLU A 744 -13.62 -13.34 0.60
CA GLU A 744 -12.91 -12.17 1.14
C GLU A 744 -13.43 -10.86 0.54
N LEU A 745 -13.75 -10.82 -0.76
CA LEU A 745 -14.36 -9.65 -1.37
C LEU A 745 -15.76 -9.37 -0.81
N GLU A 746 -16.56 -10.42 -0.60
CA GLU A 746 -17.88 -10.31 0.06
C GLU A 746 -17.74 -9.70 1.47
N ARG A 747 -16.73 -10.13 2.24
CA ARG A 747 -16.42 -9.56 3.55
C ARG A 747 -16.13 -8.06 3.46
N VAL A 748 -15.24 -7.65 2.58
CA VAL A 748 -14.82 -6.24 2.44
C VAL A 748 -15.99 -5.36 2.04
N ILE A 749 -16.80 -5.80 1.06
CA ILE A 749 -17.99 -5.06 0.61
C ILE A 749 -18.99 -4.86 1.75
N LEU A 750 -19.30 -5.92 2.50
CA LEU A 750 -20.29 -5.85 3.60
C LEU A 750 -19.79 -5.05 4.80
N THR A 751 -18.48 -5.02 5.03
CA THR A 751 -17.88 -4.34 6.18
C THR A 751 -17.53 -2.89 5.90
N LYS A 752 -17.42 -2.47 4.63
CA LYS A 752 -17.12 -1.09 4.21
C LYS A 752 -18.16 -0.51 3.25
N LEU A 753 -18.10 -0.86 1.96
CA LEU A 753 -18.90 -0.22 0.90
C LEU A 753 -20.41 -0.22 1.13
N LEU A 754 -20.95 -1.26 1.77
CA LEU A 754 -22.38 -1.38 2.12
C LEU A 754 -22.65 -1.16 3.61
N ASN A 755 -21.63 -0.79 4.38
CA ASN A 755 -21.73 -0.59 5.81
C ASN A 755 -22.06 0.87 6.15
N PRO A 756 -23.23 1.16 6.74
CA PRO A 756 -23.61 2.52 7.11
C PRO A 756 -22.59 3.20 8.03
N LYS A 757 -21.98 2.46 8.97
CA LYS A 757 -20.99 3.04 9.90
C LYS A 757 -19.77 3.58 9.18
N TRP A 758 -19.27 2.83 8.20
CA TRP A 758 -18.11 3.23 7.41
C TRP A 758 -18.45 4.42 6.50
N ILE A 759 -19.60 4.37 5.81
CA ILE A 759 -20.07 5.45 4.92
C ILE A 759 -20.25 6.75 5.70
N GLU A 760 -20.94 6.72 6.85
CA GLU A 760 -21.12 7.91 7.69
C GLU A 760 -19.79 8.40 8.27
N GLY A 761 -18.87 7.50 8.61
CA GLY A 761 -17.49 7.85 8.98
C GLY A 761 -16.79 8.64 7.87
N MET A 762 -16.83 8.17 6.64
CA MET A 762 -16.25 8.84 5.47
C MET A 762 -16.92 10.20 5.19
N LYS A 763 -18.24 10.30 5.28
CA LYS A 763 -18.99 11.55 5.01
C LYS A 763 -18.57 12.71 5.92
N LYS A 764 -18.05 12.44 7.13
CA LYS A 764 -17.49 13.47 8.03
C LYS A 764 -16.33 14.25 7.41
N HIS A 765 -15.68 13.70 6.38
CA HIS A 765 -14.48 14.25 5.74
C HIS A 765 -14.71 14.83 4.33
N GLY A 766 -15.96 15.15 3.99
CA GLY A 766 -16.32 15.91 2.78
C GLY A 766 -15.68 15.37 1.48
N TYR A 767 -15.00 16.24 0.73
CA TYR A 767 -14.30 15.88 -0.50
C TYR A 767 -13.36 14.67 -0.35
N LYS A 768 -12.59 14.59 0.75
CA LYS A 768 -11.63 13.49 0.93
C LYS A 768 -12.35 12.16 1.21
N GLY A 769 -13.44 12.20 1.97
CA GLY A 769 -14.30 11.05 2.21
C GLY A 769 -14.95 10.52 0.94
N ALA A 770 -15.49 11.42 0.11
CA ALA A 770 -16.04 11.06 -1.19
C ALA A 770 -14.98 10.46 -2.13
N GLY A 771 -13.75 10.98 -2.10
CA GLY A 771 -12.63 10.45 -2.88
C GLY A 771 -12.24 9.02 -2.49
N ASP A 772 -12.24 8.70 -1.19
CA ASP A 772 -11.96 7.33 -0.73
C ASP A 772 -13.13 6.39 -1.05
N ILE A 773 -14.39 6.82 -0.92
CA ILE A 773 -15.55 6.02 -1.36
C ILE A 773 -15.49 5.72 -2.86
N ALA A 774 -15.15 6.70 -3.70
CA ALA A 774 -15.07 6.50 -5.15
C ALA A 774 -13.90 5.61 -5.60
N LYS A 775 -12.91 5.42 -4.74
CA LYS A 775 -11.72 4.60 -4.99
C LYS A 775 -12.00 3.12 -4.70
N GLU A 776 -12.76 2.85 -3.65
CA GLU A 776 -13.24 1.52 -3.24
C GLU A 776 -14.26 0.97 -4.25
#